data_AF-A0A3S0KZC7-F1
#
_entry.id   AF-A0A3S0KZC7-F1
#
_cell.length_a   1.000
_cell.length_b   1.000
_cell.length_c   1.000
_cell.angle_alpha   90.00
_cell.angle_beta   90.00
_cell.angle_gamma   90.00
#
_symmetry.space_group_name_H-M   'P 1'
#
loop_
_entity.id
_entity.type
_entity.pdbx_description
1 polymer ?
#
loop_
_entity_poly.entity_id
_entity_poly.type
_entity_poly.pdbx_seq_one_letter_code
_entity_poly.pdbx_strand_id
1 'polypeptide(L)'
;MGTQPVPFAQGSLFGEADAIGYGSGHVYDEMVTGQGRLRPHWQNFMSTLGPLDAEQMAVRWEEARRLLHQNGVTYNIYGDPNGMERPWPLDMMPLLLPAHEWKAIESGLIQRASLLNAILTDLYGPQTLTRYGRLPPAVIHADPGFRRAVHGIRVPNDVHLHYYAADLARAPDGRWWVLSDRTQAPSGSGYALENRAVMAKVLPDSFRHCQVERLAPFFDTFKETLLSLSPRQERPRVVLLTPGPYNETYFEHVYIARYLGITLVEGADLTVRDRQVFLKTLSGLERVDVILRRLDADFADPLELRSDSSLGVAGLIEAVRAGNVVMANAMGSGLMESMAMKSSLPTLCRHLLGEELRLPSVASWWCGNDAERAYVIDHLPGLVIKPAFPALGFEPIFGASLSSAERTTLVEKIKRRPWYYVAQEQMALSTAPVWQDGKLQPRPLVLRVFLCATPSGGYTVLPGGLTRVSSEPGRLVVSMQRGGGSKDTWVLSARRSEVAPSQPRAALATEPTPVVARPAANDLPSRVADGLFWLGRYAERSEGAVRLLRATQSRLTDGNTPGASAQLRCLLHLLAAAGMIPQDMARVDANGGRGLRDALYSAVVDPDHPNSLRSQVVRLHRSAYSVRDRLSMDMWRVVSTIDRQSLPPKQRLDAAALLLRMDDLMTSLAAIAGLEQESMTRGPGWRFLDVGRRIERALHIVWIMRGVRIAELDRQDESVQSATLSVLLELGESVMTYRSRYLTSVQRTPVLELLLADETNPRALAFQLAALERHISALPNLGAGSTSDPTGGALAIVAAGRSVLRKSASLRTSEALHTTLDTLAMTLPDVSNFLAHAYFSHAFARSA
;
A
#
# COMPACT_ATOMS: atom_id res chain seq x y z
N MET A 1 -42.89 -0.45 23.76
CA MET A 1 -42.73 -0.53 25.22
C MET A 1 -41.32 -0.07 25.55
N GLY A 2 -41.17 1.04 26.28
CA GLY A 2 -39.87 1.62 26.59
C GLY A 2 -39.11 0.74 27.56
N THR A 3 -38.01 0.15 27.11
CA THR A 3 -37.04 -0.53 27.97
C THR A 3 -36.38 0.52 28.87
N GLN A 4 -36.72 0.50 30.16
CA GLN A 4 -36.05 1.33 31.16
C GLN A 4 -34.55 0.98 31.22
N PRO A 5 -33.66 1.96 31.47
CA PRO A 5 -32.23 1.70 31.62
C PRO A 5 -31.97 0.78 32.83
N VAL A 6 -31.31 -0.36 32.60
CA VAL A 6 -30.93 -1.31 33.66
C VAL A 6 -29.62 -0.84 34.31
N PRO A 7 -29.48 -0.86 35.65
CA PRO A 7 -28.20 -0.60 36.33
C PRO A 7 -27.16 -1.67 35.97
N PHE A 8 -25.88 -1.34 36.05
CA PHE A 8 -24.79 -2.31 35.90
C PHE A 8 -24.90 -3.42 36.95
N ALA A 9 -24.62 -4.66 36.58
CA ALA A 9 -24.57 -5.77 37.52
C ALA A 9 -23.35 -5.66 38.44
N GLN A 10 -23.53 -5.91 39.74
CA GLN A 10 -22.47 -5.92 40.75
C GLN A 10 -21.37 -6.95 40.39
N GLY A 11 -20.11 -6.53 40.45
CA GLY A 11 -18.94 -7.40 40.22
C GLY A 11 -18.36 -7.37 38.79
N SER A 12 -18.95 -6.62 37.87
CA SER A 12 -18.34 -6.30 36.57
C SER A 12 -17.42 -5.08 36.69
N LEU A 13 -16.34 -5.02 35.88
CA LEU A 13 -15.44 -3.85 35.74
C LEU A 13 -16.20 -2.55 35.35
N PHE A 14 -17.50 -2.67 35.05
CA PHE A 14 -18.40 -1.57 34.75
C PHE A 14 -19.45 -1.24 35.82
N GLY A 15 -19.41 -1.88 36.99
CA GLY A 15 -20.45 -1.87 38.03
C GLY A 15 -21.04 -0.51 38.44
N GLU A 16 -20.32 0.58 38.27
CA GLU A 16 -20.85 1.93 38.43
C GLU A 16 -20.06 2.83 37.47
N ALA A 17 -20.69 3.58 36.56
CA ALA A 17 -19.94 4.60 35.80
C ALA A 17 -19.26 5.62 36.74
N ASP A 18 -19.81 5.77 37.95
CA ASP A 18 -19.21 6.52 39.07
C ASP A 18 -17.94 5.86 39.64
N ALA A 19 -17.79 4.53 39.57
CA ALA A 19 -16.59 3.82 40.06
C ALA A 19 -15.42 3.80 39.06
N ILE A 20 -15.67 4.05 37.76
CA ILE A 20 -14.62 4.08 36.71
C ILE A 20 -14.17 5.50 36.39
N GLY A 21 -14.91 6.53 36.82
CA GLY A 21 -14.64 7.92 36.48
C GLY A 21 -14.75 8.23 34.98
N TYR A 22 -15.47 7.39 34.21
CA TYR A 22 -15.65 7.54 32.77
C TYR A 22 -16.87 8.41 32.45
N GLY A 23 -16.69 9.46 31.63
CA GLY A 23 -17.81 10.21 31.03
C GLY A 23 -18.49 11.24 31.94
N SER A 24 -17.85 11.69 33.02
CA SER A 24 -18.36 12.73 33.94
C SER A 24 -18.31 14.18 33.40
N GLY A 25 -18.11 14.36 32.09
CA GLY A 25 -17.90 15.67 31.46
C GLY A 25 -19.17 16.33 30.90
N HIS A 26 -19.10 17.65 30.68
CA HIS A 26 -20.18 18.49 30.10
C HIS A 26 -20.45 18.26 28.60
N VAL A 27 -19.92 17.19 27.99
CA VAL A 27 -19.98 16.93 26.54
C VAL A 27 -20.69 15.61 26.27
N TYR A 28 -21.38 15.50 25.14
CA TYR A 28 -22.11 14.29 24.76
C TYR A 28 -21.15 13.09 24.64
N ASP A 29 -21.39 12.03 25.40
CA ASP A 29 -20.68 10.75 25.26
C ASP A 29 -21.53 9.71 24.49
N GLU A 30 -20.88 8.97 23.60
CA GLU A 30 -21.53 7.98 22.73
C GLU A 30 -21.94 6.71 23.48
N MET A 31 -21.29 6.35 24.59
CA MET A 31 -21.57 5.13 25.34
C MET A 31 -22.49 5.38 26.54
N VAL A 32 -22.23 6.46 27.29
CA VAL A 32 -22.99 6.81 28.51
C VAL A 32 -23.86 8.04 28.32
N THR A 33 -24.93 8.12 29.10
CA THR A 33 -25.71 9.36 29.27
C THR A 33 -24.97 10.28 30.24
N GLY A 34 -25.33 11.57 30.28
CA GLY A 34 -24.78 12.53 31.26
C GLY A 34 -25.11 12.25 32.73
N GLN A 35 -25.72 11.09 33.02
CA GLN A 35 -26.00 10.55 34.37
C GLN A 35 -25.25 9.23 34.62
N GLY A 36 -24.23 8.90 33.81
CA GLY A 36 -23.44 7.68 33.97
C GLY A 36 -24.16 6.37 33.60
N ARG A 37 -25.30 6.43 32.89
CA ARG A 37 -26.04 5.22 32.46
C ARG A 37 -25.68 4.82 31.05
N LEU A 38 -25.55 3.53 30.75
CA LEU A 38 -25.36 3.06 29.38
C LEU A 38 -26.53 3.43 28.48
N ARG A 39 -26.23 3.92 27.28
CA ARG A 39 -27.24 4.14 26.26
C ARG A 39 -27.82 2.80 25.78
N PRO A 40 -29.10 2.74 25.39
CA PRO A 40 -29.77 1.48 25.04
C PRO A 40 -29.05 0.64 23.98
N HIS A 41 -28.52 1.28 22.93
CA HIS A 41 -27.84 0.58 21.84
C HIS A 41 -26.47 0.01 22.23
N TRP A 42 -25.88 0.44 23.35
CA TRP A 42 -24.65 -0.12 23.91
C TRP A 42 -24.89 -1.33 24.81
N GLN A 43 -26.08 -1.47 25.40
CA GLN A 43 -26.38 -2.54 26.37
C GLN A 43 -26.13 -3.93 25.79
N ASN A 44 -26.56 -4.18 24.54
CA ASN A 44 -26.34 -5.45 23.87
C ASN A 44 -24.84 -5.75 23.70
N PHE A 45 -24.05 -4.77 23.26
CA PHE A 45 -22.61 -4.93 23.08
C PHE A 45 -21.90 -5.21 24.41
N MET A 46 -22.26 -4.46 25.46
CA MET A 46 -21.68 -4.64 26.79
C MET A 46 -22.06 -6.00 27.39
N SER A 47 -23.28 -6.49 27.17
CA SER A 47 -23.70 -7.82 27.64
C SER A 47 -22.90 -8.96 27.01
N THR A 48 -22.50 -8.84 25.74
CA THR A 48 -21.70 -9.86 25.05
C THR A 48 -20.24 -9.87 25.44
N LEU A 49 -19.73 -8.75 25.93
CA LEU A 49 -18.37 -8.66 26.47
C LEU A 49 -18.26 -9.31 27.86
N GLY A 50 -19.38 -9.51 28.57
CA GLY A 50 -19.39 -10.05 29.93
C GLY A 50 -18.68 -9.11 30.94
N PRO A 51 -18.27 -9.61 32.11
CA PRO A 51 -17.29 -8.92 32.92
C PRO A 51 -16.00 -8.83 32.11
N LEU A 52 -15.53 -7.62 31.81
CA LEU A 52 -14.23 -7.47 31.15
C LEU A 52 -13.16 -7.96 32.10
N ASP A 53 -12.55 -9.09 31.80
CA ASP A 53 -11.23 -9.39 32.34
C ASP A 53 -10.21 -8.62 31.49
N ALA A 54 -9.43 -7.75 32.16
CA ALA A 54 -8.40 -6.96 31.50
C ALA A 54 -7.39 -7.85 30.76
N GLU A 55 -7.16 -9.06 31.26
CA GLU A 55 -6.28 -10.05 30.63
C GLU A 55 -6.90 -10.58 29.32
N GLN A 56 -8.17 -10.98 29.33
CA GLN A 56 -8.86 -11.45 28.12
C GLN A 56 -8.96 -10.35 27.05
N MET A 57 -9.18 -9.10 27.46
CA MET A 57 -9.14 -7.96 26.54
C MET A 57 -7.75 -7.75 25.96
N ALA A 58 -6.70 -7.85 26.76
CA ALA A 58 -5.32 -7.72 26.28
C ALA A 58 -4.98 -8.81 25.26
N VAL A 59 -5.41 -10.05 25.49
CA VAL A 59 -5.24 -11.17 24.54
C VAL A 59 -5.94 -10.85 23.21
N ARG A 60 -7.22 -10.49 23.23
CA ARG A 60 -7.97 -10.11 22.01
C ARG A 60 -7.34 -8.92 21.28
N TRP A 61 -6.80 -7.97 22.04
CA TRP A 61 -6.12 -6.80 21.49
C TRP A 61 -4.85 -7.19 20.73
N GLU A 62 -4.05 -8.06 21.32
CA GLU A 62 -2.83 -8.55 20.69
C GLU A 62 -3.14 -9.41 19.45
N GLU A 63 -4.21 -10.20 19.47
CA GLU A 63 -4.69 -10.94 18.31
C GLU A 63 -5.08 -10.01 17.15
N ALA A 64 -5.82 -8.94 17.44
CA ALA A 64 -6.23 -7.97 16.44
C ALA A 64 -5.05 -7.20 15.85
N ARG A 65 -4.10 -6.77 16.71
CA ARG A 65 -2.84 -6.15 16.27
C ARG A 65 -2.04 -7.10 15.38
N ARG A 66 -1.95 -8.37 15.77
CA ARG A 66 -1.31 -9.41 14.98
C ARG A 66 -2.00 -9.59 13.63
N LEU A 67 -3.34 -9.59 13.57
CA LEU A 67 -4.09 -9.67 12.31
C LEU A 67 -3.85 -8.46 11.40
N LEU A 68 -3.89 -7.24 11.93
CA LEU A 68 -3.60 -6.01 11.16
C LEU A 68 -2.16 -6.02 10.64
N HIS A 69 -1.21 -6.44 11.47
CA HIS A 69 0.19 -6.57 11.08
C HIS A 69 0.38 -7.65 10.00
N GLN A 70 -0.25 -8.80 10.17
CA GLN A 70 -0.25 -9.90 9.21
C GLN A 70 -0.93 -9.54 7.89
N ASN A 71 -1.93 -8.65 7.92
CA ASN A 71 -2.57 -8.13 6.72
C ASN A 71 -1.78 -6.95 6.11
N GLY A 72 -0.74 -6.50 6.82
CA GLY A 72 0.15 -5.40 6.47
C GLY A 72 -0.61 -4.08 6.33
N VAL A 73 -1.58 -3.84 7.20
CA VAL A 73 -2.34 -2.58 7.25
C VAL A 73 -1.42 -1.48 7.77
N THR A 74 -0.94 -0.63 6.88
CA THR A 74 0.00 0.45 7.20
C THR A 74 -0.57 1.81 6.88
N TYR A 75 -0.05 2.82 7.55
CA TYR A 75 -0.22 4.23 7.21
C TYR A 75 1.15 4.89 7.14
N ASN A 76 1.50 5.42 5.96
CA ASN A 76 2.84 5.96 5.74
C ASN A 76 2.85 7.43 6.15
N ILE A 77 3.70 7.83 7.10
CA ILE A 77 3.85 9.25 7.48
C ILE A 77 4.99 9.85 6.67
N TYR A 78 4.72 10.94 5.95
CA TYR A 78 5.71 11.60 5.12
C TYR A 78 6.86 12.15 5.98
N GLY A 79 8.11 11.75 5.68
CA GLY A 79 9.31 12.25 6.34
C GLY A 79 9.67 11.62 7.70
N ASP A 80 9.10 10.46 8.06
CA ASP A 80 9.43 9.77 9.33
C ASP A 80 10.82 9.07 9.25
N PRO A 81 11.78 9.41 10.14
CA PRO A 81 13.08 8.73 10.22
C PRO A 81 12.98 7.26 10.67
N ASN A 82 11.86 6.81 11.24
CA ASN A 82 11.66 5.43 11.72
C ASN A 82 11.13 4.45 10.66
N GLY A 83 11.01 4.88 9.40
CA GLY A 83 10.61 4.03 8.27
C GLY A 83 9.22 4.35 7.72
N MET A 84 8.92 3.77 6.56
CA MET A 84 7.74 4.12 5.77
C MET A 84 6.43 3.53 6.29
N GLU A 85 6.44 2.62 7.26
CA GLU A 85 5.25 1.82 7.62
C GLU A 85 4.96 1.87 9.12
N ARG A 86 4.00 2.70 9.55
CA ARG A 86 3.44 2.59 10.92
C ARG A 86 2.25 1.63 10.93
N PRO A 87 2.14 0.75 11.95
CA PRO A 87 0.96 -0.06 12.15
C PRO A 87 -0.29 0.80 12.30
N TRP A 88 -1.39 0.39 11.68
CA TRP A 88 -2.68 1.08 11.79
C TRP A 88 -3.24 0.96 13.22
N PRO A 89 -3.46 2.09 13.94
CA PRO A 89 -3.95 2.05 15.32
C PRO A 89 -5.46 1.81 15.32
N LEU A 90 -5.89 0.55 15.39
CA LEU A 90 -7.30 0.18 15.57
C LEU A 90 -7.62 0.01 17.04
N ASP A 91 -8.66 0.71 17.49
CA ASP A 91 -9.27 0.50 18.79
C ASP A 91 -10.45 -0.49 18.70
N MET A 92 -10.48 -1.45 19.63
CA MET A 92 -11.46 -2.55 19.62
C MET A 92 -12.83 -2.19 20.17
N MET A 93 -13.02 -0.97 20.71
CA MET A 93 -14.34 -0.46 21.07
C MET A 93 -14.94 0.23 19.84
N PRO A 94 -15.88 -0.42 19.13
CA PRO A 94 -16.48 0.16 17.94
C PRO A 94 -17.32 1.39 18.30
N LEU A 95 -17.55 2.28 17.34
CA LEU A 95 -18.62 3.27 17.45
C LEU A 95 -19.94 2.62 17.04
N LEU A 96 -20.91 2.53 17.95
CA LEU A 96 -22.22 1.96 17.66
C LEU A 96 -23.23 3.06 17.27
N LEU A 97 -23.93 2.89 16.16
CA LEU A 97 -24.98 3.80 15.69
C LEU A 97 -26.31 3.07 15.46
N PRO A 98 -27.41 3.52 16.08
CA PRO A 98 -28.70 2.88 15.90
C PRO A 98 -29.31 3.18 14.52
N ALA A 99 -30.08 2.23 13.98
CA ALA A 99 -30.67 2.30 12.64
C ALA A 99 -31.45 3.59 12.33
N HIS A 100 -32.26 4.08 13.28
CA HIS A 100 -33.10 5.26 13.08
C HIS A 100 -32.28 6.52 12.89
N GLU A 101 -31.17 6.63 13.63
CA GLU A 101 -30.25 7.75 13.54
C GLU A 101 -29.44 7.66 12.25
N TRP A 102 -28.97 6.46 11.90
CA TRP A 102 -28.26 6.22 10.65
C TRP A 102 -29.11 6.61 9.42
N LYS A 103 -30.40 6.28 9.42
CA LYS A 103 -31.32 6.64 8.33
C LYS A 103 -31.41 8.16 8.10
N ALA A 104 -31.34 8.95 9.17
CA ALA A 104 -31.32 10.41 9.08
C ALA A 104 -30.00 10.91 8.48
N ILE A 105 -28.87 10.34 8.92
CA ILE A 105 -27.54 10.65 8.36
C ILE A 105 -27.50 10.29 6.87
N GLU A 106 -27.91 9.08 6.51
CA GLU A 106 -27.96 8.57 5.15
C GLU A 106 -28.76 9.51 4.23
N SER A 107 -29.98 9.85 4.62
CA SER A 107 -30.85 10.73 3.82
C SER A 107 -30.25 12.12 3.63
N GLY A 108 -29.64 12.70 4.67
CA GLY A 108 -29.03 14.01 4.57
C GLY A 108 -27.74 14.02 3.75
N LEU A 109 -26.95 12.94 3.81
CA LEU A 109 -25.73 12.82 3.00
C LEU A 109 -26.04 12.59 1.52
N ILE A 110 -27.10 11.84 1.19
CA ILE A 110 -27.58 11.68 -0.20
C ILE A 110 -28.02 13.04 -0.77
N GLN A 111 -28.80 13.81 -0.02
CA GLN A 111 -29.21 15.18 -0.43
C GLN A 111 -27.98 16.06 -0.65
N ARG A 112 -27.03 16.02 0.29
CA ARG A 112 -25.80 16.81 0.21
C ARG A 112 -24.92 16.43 -0.98
N ALA A 113 -24.72 15.14 -1.24
CA ALA A 113 -23.97 14.67 -2.41
C ALA A 113 -24.62 15.14 -3.73
N SER A 114 -25.95 15.04 -3.81
CA SER A 114 -26.73 15.52 -4.96
C SER A 114 -26.60 17.03 -5.15
N LEU A 115 -26.65 17.81 -4.07
CA LEU A 115 -26.41 19.26 -4.10
C LEU A 115 -25.01 19.60 -4.61
N LEU A 116 -23.97 18.98 -4.06
CA LEU A 116 -22.60 19.23 -4.48
C LEU A 116 -22.36 18.84 -5.94
N ASN A 117 -22.99 17.75 -6.41
CA ASN A 117 -22.95 17.36 -7.82
C ASN A 117 -23.62 18.40 -8.72
N ALA A 118 -24.79 18.91 -8.35
CA ALA A 118 -25.49 19.96 -9.09
C ALA A 118 -24.69 21.27 -9.15
N ILE A 119 -24.03 21.65 -8.04
CA ILE A 119 -23.14 22.83 -8.02
C ILE A 119 -21.97 22.61 -8.99
N LEU A 120 -21.31 21.44 -8.97
CA LEU A 120 -20.21 21.15 -9.91
C LEU A 120 -20.67 21.18 -11.37
N THR A 121 -21.85 20.65 -11.65
CA THR A 121 -22.47 20.66 -12.99
C THR A 121 -22.68 22.08 -13.49
N ASP A 122 -23.17 22.99 -12.63
CA ASP A 122 -23.30 24.40 -12.99
C ASP A 122 -21.94 25.09 -13.18
N LEU A 123 -21.02 24.94 -12.22
CA LEU A 123 -19.75 25.68 -12.20
C LEU A 123 -18.77 25.29 -13.31
N TYR A 124 -18.81 24.03 -13.77
CA TYR A 124 -18.02 23.56 -14.92
C TYR A 124 -18.82 23.59 -16.24
N GLY A 125 -20.09 23.98 -16.21
CA GLY A 125 -20.98 24.11 -17.37
C GLY A 125 -21.47 25.55 -17.58
N PRO A 126 -22.77 25.85 -17.40
CA PRO A 126 -23.36 27.15 -17.74
C PRO A 126 -23.06 28.30 -16.76
N GLN A 127 -22.53 28.01 -15.56
CA GLN A 127 -22.14 28.98 -14.52
C GLN A 127 -23.26 29.96 -14.10
N THR A 128 -24.50 29.47 -14.01
CA THR A 128 -25.66 30.27 -13.65
C THR A 128 -25.58 30.79 -12.21
N LEU A 129 -24.98 30.03 -11.29
CA LEU A 129 -24.81 30.43 -9.90
C LEU A 129 -23.96 31.70 -9.77
N THR A 130 -22.92 31.83 -10.59
CA THR A 130 -22.08 33.03 -10.62
C THR A 130 -22.74 34.14 -11.43
N ARG A 131 -23.32 33.83 -12.58
CA ARG A 131 -23.98 34.81 -13.47
C ARG A 131 -25.13 35.55 -12.79
N TYR A 132 -25.91 34.87 -11.96
CA TYR A 132 -27.03 35.45 -11.22
C TYR A 132 -26.68 35.88 -9.80
N GLY A 133 -25.38 35.99 -9.46
CA GLY A 133 -24.91 36.52 -8.18
C GLY A 133 -25.26 35.66 -6.96
N ARG A 134 -25.55 34.37 -7.15
CA ARG A 134 -25.80 33.42 -6.05
C ARG A 134 -24.51 32.94 -5.39
N LEU A 135 -23.42 32.91 -6.15
CA LEU A 135 -22.06 32.66 -5.67
C LEU A 135 -21.12 33.78 -6.12
N PRO A 136 -20.35 34.40 -5.19
CA PRO A 136 -19.35 35.38 -5.56
C PRO A 136 -18.27 34.76 -6.47
N PRO A 137 -17.90 35.39 -7.60
CA PRO A 137 -16.85 34.87 -8.49
C PRO A 137 -15.51 34.62 -7.77
N ALA A 138 -15.22 35.40 -6.73
CA ALA A 138 -14.01 35.27 -5.92
C ALA A 138 -13.92 33.94 -5.16
N VAL A 139 -15.04 33.32 -4.78
CA VAL A 139 -15.03 32.00 -4.11
C VAL A 139 -14.57 30.89 -5.07
N ILE A 140 -14.78 31.08 -6.38
CA ILE A 140 -14.48 30.08 -7.40
C ILE A 140 -13.11 30.37 -8.03
N HIS A 141 -12.89 31.57 -8.55
CA HIS A 141 -11.70 31.88 -9.36
C HIS A 141 -10.43 32.09 -8.53
N ALA A 142 -10.56 32.37 -7.23
CA ALA A 142 -9.43 32.42 -6.31
C ALA A 142 -9.10 31.05 -5.72
N ASP A 143 -10.00 30.06 -5.82
CA ASP A 143 -9.76 28.70 -5.34
C ASP A 143 -8.88 27.94 -6.34
N PRO A 144 -7.67 27.50 -5.95
CA PRO A 144 -6.83 26.67 -6.82
C PRO A 144 -7.52 25.36 -7.21
N GLY A 145 -8.51 24.88 -6.45
CA GLY A 145 -9.32 23.71 -6.77
C GLY A 145 -10.19 23.86 -8.03
N PHE A 146 -10.46 25.09 -8.48
CA PHE A 146 -11.15 25.34 -9.75
C PHE A 146 -10.20 25.14 -10.93
N ARG A 147 -10.45 24.10 -11.73
CA ARG A 147 -9.61 23.73 -12.87
C ARG A 147 -10.16 24.33 -14.17
N ARG A 148 -9.66 25.50 -14.56
CA ARG A 148 -10.08 26.19 -15.80
C ARG A 148 -9.96 25.31 -17.05
N ALA A 149 -8.91 24.47 -17.13
CA ALA A 149 -8.65 23.59 -18.28
C ALA A 149 -9.77 22.55 -18.55
N VAL A 150 -10.60 22.24 -17.55
CA VAL A 150 -11.68 21.24 -17.67
C VAL A 150 -13.08 21.85 -17.74
N HIS A 151 -13.17 23.18 -17.80
CA HIS A 151 -14.45 23.87 -18.01
C HIS A 151 -15.05 23.51 -19.37
N GLY A 152 -16.34 23.20 -19.40
CA GLY A 152 -17.07 22.79 -20.61
C GLY A 152 -16.90 21.32 -21.00
N ILE A 153 -16.06 20.55 -20.28
CA ILE A 153 -15.97 19.10 -20.50
C ILE A 153 -17.25 18.44 -19.97
N ARG A 154 -17.95 17.70 -20.83
CA ARG A 154 -19.14 16.93 -20.45
C ARG A 154 -18.73 15.67 -19.72
N VAL A 155 -19.37 15.40 -18.58
CA VAL A 155 -19.22 14.14 -17.84
C VAL A 155 -20.42 13.22 -18.11
N PRO A 156 -20.25 11.89 -18.14
CA PRO A 156 -21.37 10.97 -18.33
C PRO A 156 -22.46 11.16 -17.27
N ASN A 157 -23.71 11.19 -17.72
CA ASN A 157 -24.90 11.31 -16.86
C ASN A 157 -24.89 12.54 -15.91
N ASP A 158 -24.10 13.57 -16.22
CA ASP A 158 -23.87 14.74 -15.35
C ASP A 158 -23.39 14.37 -13.93
N VAL A 159 -22.75 13.19 -13.77
CA VAL A 159 -22.18 12.74 -12.50
C VAL A 159 -20.72 13.17 -12.42
N HIS A 160 -20.45 14.20 -11.63
CA HIS A 160 -19.09 14.64 -11.29
C HIS A 160 -18.54 13.88 -10.07
N LEU A 161 -19.40 13.63 -9.08
CA LEU A 161 -19.07 12.99 -7.81
C LEU A 161 -19.49 11.52 -7.84
N HIS A 162 -18.59 10.65 -8.28
CA HIS A 162 -18.79 9.20 -8.28
C HIS A 162 -18.54 8.59 -6.90
N TYR A 163 -17.66 9.20 -6.12
CA TYR A 163 -17.20 8.76 -4.82
C TYR A 163 -16.99 9.95 -3.89
N TYR A 164 -17.77 10.03 -2.80
CA TYR A 164 -17.80 11.18 -1.90
C TYR A 164 -17.61 10.71 -0.46
N ALA A 165 -16.98 11.52 0.37
CA ALA A 165 -16.99 11.30 1.81
C ALA A 165 -17.29 12.58 2.60
N ALA A 166 -17.97 12.43 3.72
CA ALA A 166 -18.28 13.50 4.65
C ALA A 166 -17.66 13.20 6.02
N ASP A 167 -16.95 14.16 6.58
CA ASP A 167 -16.50 14.13 7.96
C ASP A 167 -17.61 14.71 8.85
N LEU A 168 -18.14 13.89 9.75
CA LEU A 168 -19.23 14.21 10.66
C LEU A 168 -18.74 14.29 12.10
N ALA A 169 -19.34 15.19 12.87
CA ALA A 169 -19.22 15.20 14.32
C ALA A 169 -20.58 15.46 14.96
N ARG A 170 -20.77 14.92 16.15
CA ARG A 170 -21.96 15.15 16.97
C ARG A 170 -21.66 16.28 17.94
N ALA A 171 -22.54 17.27 17.97
CA ALA A 171 -22.49 18.40 18.89
C ALA A 171 -23.03 18.00 20.28
N PRO A 172 -22.83 18.83 21.33
CA PRO A 172 -23.33 18.53 22.67
C PRO A 172 -24.86 18.36 22.75
N ASP A 173 -25.59 18.95 21.81
CA ASP A 173 -27.04 18.82 21.67
C ASP A 173 -27.49 17.47 21.05
N GLY A 174 -26.55 16.60 20.69
CA GLY A 174 -26.80 15.29 20.09
C GLY A 174 -27.04 15.31 18.58
N ARG A 175 -27.05 16.49 17.92
CA ARG A 175 -27.23 16.59 16.47
C ARG A 175 -25.91 16.36 15.73
N TRP A 176 -26.01 15.81 14.52
CA TRP A 176 -24.87 15.62 13.62
C TRP A 176 -24.65 16.82 12.72
N TRP A 177 -23.39 17.19 12.56
CA TRP A 177 -22.95 18.30 11.74
C TRP A 177 -21.85 17.85 10.79
N VAL A 178 -21.88 18.38 9.56
CA VAL A 178 -20.82 18.15 8.57
C VAL A 178 -19.66 19.10 8.85
N LEU A 179 -18.51 18.52 9.24
CA LEU A 179 -17.25 19.23 9.45
C LEU A 179 -16.53 19.54 8.15
N SER A 180 -16.47 18.58 7.22
CA SER A 180 -15.84 18.75 5.90
C SER A 180 -16.34 17.76 4.88
N ASP A 181 -16.32 18.20 3.62
CA ASP A 181 -16.62 17.40 2.43
C ASP A 181 -15.31 16.98 1.78
N ARG A 182 -15.26 15.74 1.29
CA ARG A 182 -14.12 15.15 0.58
C ARG A 182 -14.61 14.66 -0.77
N THR A 183 -14.32 15.44 -1.78
CA THR A 183 -14.84 15.27 -3.14
C THR A 183 -13.74 15.04 -4.16
N GLN A 184 -12.46 15.18 -3.80
CA GLN A 184 -11.34 15.00 -4.70
C GLN A 184 -11.00 13.51 -4.88
N ALA A 185 -10.36 12.90 -3.87
CA ALA A 185 -10.01 11.49 -3.84
C ALA A 185 -10.13 10.95 -2.39
N PRO A 186 -11.35 10.83 -1.84
CA PRO A 186 -11.52 10.54 -0.42
C PRO A 186 -10.94 9.18 0.00
N SER A 187 -10.06 9.17 1.01
CA SER A 187 -9.51 7.96 1.66
C SER A 187 -10.20 7.66 2.99
N GLY A 188 -10.14 6.38 3.37
CA GLY A 188 -10.54 5.79 4.65
C GLY A 188 -11.46 4.57 4.51
N SER A 189 -11.98 4.30 3.32
CA SER A 189 -12.97 3.25 3.08
C SER A 189 -12.38 1.85 3.06
N GLY A 190 -11.18 1.70 2.50
CA GLY A 190 -10.44 0.43 2.60
C GLY A 190 -10.06 0.12 4.05
N TYR A 191 -9.70 1.13 4.82
CA TYR A 191 -9.46 0.97 6.26
C TYR A 191 -10.74 0.63 7.03
N ALA A 192 -11.89 1.25 6.70
CA ALA A 192 -13.18 0.88 7.31
C ALA A 192 -13.55 -0.58 7.02
N LEU A 193 -13.34 -1.03 5.79
CA LEU A 193 -13.60 -2.42 5.37
C LEU A 193 -12.66 -3.41 6.08
N GLU A 194 -11.38 -3.07 6.21
CA GLU A 194 -10.39 -3.90 6.90
C GLU A 194 -10.62 -3.93 8.42
N ASN A 195 -10.92 -2.78 9.04
CA ASN A 195 -11.34 -2.68 10.44
C ASN A 195 -12.53 -3.61 10.68
N ARG A 196 -13.55 -3.57 9.81
CA ARG A 196 -14.71 -4.46 9.89
C ARG A 196 -14.34 -5.94 9.82
N ALA A 197 -13.45 -6.30 8.90
CA ALA A 197 -13.01 -7.68 8.72
C ALA A 197 -12.23 -8.22 9.94
N VAL A 198 -11.39 -7.39 10.56
CA VAL A 198 -10.66 -7.73 11.79
C VAL A 198 -11.62 -7.82 12.98
N MET A 199 -12.48 -6.81 13.17
CA MET A 199 -13.43 -6.76 14.27
C MET A 199 -14.42 -7.93 14.26
N ALA A 200 -14.89 -8.34 13.07
CA ALA A 200 -15.78 -9.50 12.93
C ALA A 200 -15.10 -10.84 13.30
N LYS A 201 -13.76 -10.93 13.22
CA LYS A 201 -12.99 -12.12 13.63
C LYS A 201 -12.67 -12.12 15.12
N VAL A 202 -12.35 -10.95 15.67
CA VAL A 202 -11.91 -10.79 17.08
C VAL A 202 -13.10 -10.74 18.04
N LEU A 203 -14.23 -10.15 17.62
CA LEU A 203 -15.47 -10.03 18.42
C LEU A 203 -16.67 -10.67 17.69
N PRO A 204 -16.61 -11.97 17.33
CA PRO A 204 -17.62 -12.60 16.48
C PRO A 204 -19.01 -12.66 17.14
N ASP A 205 -19.07 -12.81 18.47
CA ASP A 205 -20.33 -12.89 19.20
C ASP A 205 -20.99 -11.51 19.31
N SER A 206 -20.24 -10.48 19.70
CA SER A 206 -20.72 -9.09 19.72
C SER A 206 -21.21 -8.66 18.35
N PHE A 207 -20.46 -8.99 17.28
CA PHE A 207 -20.82 -8.64 15.90
C PHE A 207 -22.17 -9.23 15.48
N ARG A 208 -22.45 -10.49 15.83
CA ARG A 208 -23.73 -11.14 15.53
C ARG A 208 -24.87 -10.62 16.39
N HIS A 209 -24.65 -10.45 17.69
CA HIS A 209 -25.69 -9.99 18.63
C HIS A 209 -26.11 -8.53 18.37
N CYS A 210 -25.15 -7.68 17.98
CA CYS A 210 -25.41 -6.30 17.60
C CYS A 210 -26.06 -6.15 16.22
N GLN A 211 -26.17 -7.22 15.42
CA GLN A 211 -26.77 -7.21 14.08
C GLN A 211 -26.16 -6.13 13.18
N VAL A 212 -24.84 -6.12 13.11
CA VAL A 212 -24.10 -5.11 12.35
C VAL A 212 -24.34 -5.28 10.85
N GLU A 213 -24.68 -4.18 10.17
CA GLU A 213 -24.89 -4.15 8.72
C GLU A 213 -23.61 -4.53 7.95
N ARG A 214 -23.77 -5.20 6.82
CA ARG A 214 -22.64 -5.62 5.97
C ARG A 214 -22.20 -4.49 5.05
N LEU A 215 -20.89 -4.31 4.88
CA LEU A 215 -20.32 -3.29 4.00
C LEU A 215 -20.23 -3.71 2.52
N ALA A 216 -20.24 -5.01 2.22
CA ALA A 216 -20.03 -5.54 0.86
C ALA A 216 -21.00 -4.96 -0.20
N PRO A 217 -22.32 -4.83 0.05
CA PRO A 217 -23.26 -4.33 -0.96
C PRO A 217 -22.94 -2.92 -1.48
N PHE A 218 -22.32 -2.07 -0.66
CA PHE A 218 -21.85 -0.75 -1.08
C PHE A 218 -20.76 -0.85 -2.15
N PHE A 219 -19.79 -1.74 -1.95
CA PHE A 219 -18.68 -1.94 -2.89
C PHE A 219 -19.12 -2.66 -4.16
N ASP A 220 -20.11 -3.55 -4.07
CA ASP A 220 -20.76 -4.16 -5.25
C ASP A 220 -21.41 -3.07 -6.11
N THR A 221 -22.21 -2.20 -5.48
CA THR A 221 -22.83 -1.04 -6.16
C THR A 221 -21.77 -0.11 -6.75
N PHE A 222 -20.69 0.16 -6.00
CA PHE A 222 -19.61 1.02 -6.49
C PHE A 222 -18.91 0.42 -7.73
N LYS A 223 -18.67 -0.89 -7.74
CA LYS A 223 -18.12 -1.61 -8.89
C LYS A 223 -19.05 -1.52 -10.10
N GLU A 224 -20.34 -1.80 -9.90
CA GLU A 224 -21.36 -1.70 -10.95
C GLU A 224 -21.42 -0.29 -11.54
N THR A 225 -21.36 0.75 -10.71
CA THR A 225 -21.28 2.15 -11.15
C THR A 225 -20.06 2.38 -12.02
N LEU A 226 -18.86 1.99 -11.58
CA LEU A 226 -17.64 2.18 -12.37
C LEU A 226 -17.69 1.46 -13.73
N LEU A 227 -18.28 0.26 -13.79
CA LEU A 227 -18.45 -0.47 -15.05
C LEU A 227 -19.46 0.22 -15.98
N SER A 228 -20.53 0.80 -15.42
CA SER A 228 -21.58 1.49 -16.18
C SER A 228 -21.12 2.81 -16.84
N LEU A 229 -20.03 3.41 -16.36
CA LEU A 229 -19.48 4.66 -16.90
C LEU A 229 -18.74 4.48 -18.23
N SER A 230 -18.43 3.24 -18.62
CA SER A 230 -17.64 3.00 -19.82
C SER A 230 -18.35 3.53 -21.07
N PRO A 231 -17.66 4.33 -21.92
CA PRO A 231 -18.22 4.77 -23.19
C PRO A 231 -18.43 3.60 -24.17
N ARG A 232 -17.79 2.45 -23.91
CA ARG A 232 -17.96 1.19 -24.66
C ARG A 232 -18.78 0.21 -23.82
N GLN A 233 -19.91 -0.26 -24.34
CA GLN A 233 -20.77 -1.21 -23.63
C GLN A 233 -20.17 -2.63 -23.57
N GLU A 234 -19.30 -2.99 -24.51
CA GLU A 234 -18.66 -4.30 -24.52
C GLU A 234 -17.33 -4.30 -23.75
N ARG A 235 -17.27 -5.11 -22.68
CA ARG A 235 -16.05 -5.45 -21.91
C ARG A 235 -15.25 -4.24 -21.40
N PRO A 236 -15.85 -3.37 -20.56
CA PRO A 236 -15.19 -2.18 -20.03
C PRO A 236 -13.90 -2.51 -19.25
N ARG A 237 -12.87 -1.68 -19.44
CA ARG A 237 -11.62 -1.74 -18.67
C ARG A 237 -11.54 -0.58 -17.69
N VAL A 238 -11.75 -0.91 -16.43
CA VAL A 238 -11.63 0.00 -15.28
C VAL A 238 -10.26 -0.20 -14.63
N VAL A 239 -9.55 0.89 -14.37
CA VAL A 239 -8.28 0.89 -13.64
C VAL A 239 -8.33 1.84 -12.45
N LEU A 240 -7.56 1.57 -11.40
CA LEU A 240 -7.35 2.47 -10.26
C LEU A 240 -5.99 3.13 -10.39
N LEU A 241 -5.97 4.44 -10.61
CA LEU A 241 -4.74 5.23 -10.74
C LEU A 241 -4.24 5.70 -9.38
N THR A 242 -3.07 5.19 -8.98
CA THR A 242 -2.40 5.49 -7.70
C THR A 242 -1.16 6.36 -7.90
N PRO A 243 -0.84 7.28 -6.96
CA PRO A 243 0.45 7.98 -6.93
C PRO A 243 1.64 7.07 -6.57
N GLY A 244 1.37 5.82 -6.20
CA GLY A 244 2.40 4.82 -5.91
C GLY A 244 2.68 4.59 -4.43
N PRO A 245 3.70 3.77 -4.11
CA PRO A 245 3.89 3.22 -2.77
C PRO A 245 4.26 4.24 -1.69
N TYR A 246 4.80 5.39 -2.08
CA TYR A 246 5.19 6.45 -1.14
C TYR A 246 4.01 7.28 -0.61
N ASN A 247 2.78 7.04 -1.07
CA ASN A 247 1.60 7.73 -0.58
C ASN A 247 1.11 7.16 0.76
N GLU A 248 0.64 8.05 1.65
CA GLU A 248 0.17 7.69 3.00
C GLU A 248 -0.97 6.66 3.02
N THR A 249 -1.79 6.61 1.98
CA THR A 249 -2.94 5.70 1.85
C THR A 249 -2.77 4.62 0.78
N TYR A 250 -1.52 4.32 0.37
CA TYR A 250 -1.26 3.31 -0.67
C TYR A 250 -1.83 1.92 -0.34
N PHE A 251 -1.80 1.51 0.94
CA PHE A 251 -2.44 0.28 1.39
C PHE A 251 -3.92 0.21 0.97
N GLU A 252 -4.69 1.28 1.19
CA GLU A 252 -6.10 1.34 0.80
C GLU A 252 -6.27 1.22 -0.72
N HIS A 253 -5.37 1.81 -1.51
CA HIS A 253 -5.45 1.73 -2.96
C HIS A 253 -5.31 0.29 -3.45
N VAL A 254 -4.30 -0.43 -2.93
CA VAL A 254 -4.07 -1.85 -3.20
C VAL A 254 -5.26 -2.69 -2.74
N TYR A 255 -5.75 -2.44 -1.53
CA TYR A 255 -6.84 -3.19 -0.93
C TYR A 255 -8.15 -3.03 -1.70
N ILE A 256 -8.53 -1.80 -2.04
CA ILE A 256 -9.75 -1.52 -2.81
C ILE A 256 -9.64 -2.02 -4.25
N ALA A 257 -8.47 -1.86 -4.91
CA ALA A 257 -8.27 -2.42 -6.26
C ALA A 257 -8.48 -3.93 -6.28
N ARG A 258 -7.90 -4.65 -5.31
CA ARG A 258 -8.06 -6.10 -5.16
C ARG A 258 -9.50 -6.49 -4.81
N TYR A 259 -10.15 -5.75 -3.91
CA TYR A 259 -11.52 -6.03 -3.48
C TYR A 259 -12.52 -5.86 -4.64
N LEU A 260 -12.39 -4.78 -5.41
CA LEU A 260 -13.25 -4.53 -6.58
C LEU A 260 -12.86 -5.42 -7.79
N GLY A 261 -11.65 -5.95 -7.80
CA GLY A 261 -11.11 -6.73 -8.92
C GLY A 261 -10.78 -5.86 -10.14
N ILE A 262 -10.24 -4.66 -9.91
CA ILE A 262 -9.80 -3.73 -10.95
C ILE A 262 -8.28 -3.58 -10.93
N THR A 263 -7.67 -3.27 -12.08
CA THR A 263 -6.21 -3.19 -12.19
C THR A 263 -5.67 -1.95 -11.50
N LEU A 264 -4.74 -2.11 -10.56
CA LEU A 264 -3.97 -1.03 -9.97
C LEU A 264 -2.90 -0.54 -10.96
N VAL A 265 -2.85 0.76 -11.24
CA VAL A 265 -1.92 1.36 -12.20
C VAL A 265 -1.30 2.64 -11.64
N GLU A 266 -0.05 2.89 -11.96
CA GLU A 266 0.61 4.19 -11.75
C GLU A 266 0.55 5.02 -13.03
N GLY A 267 0.85 6.32 -12.97
CA GLY A 267 0.89 7.18 -14.16
C GLY A 267 1.82 6.64 -15.25
N ALA A 268 2.97 6.08 -14.81
CA ALA A 268 3.93 5.42 -15.67
C ALA A 268 3.44 4.10 -16.30
N ASP A 269 2.31 3.53 -15.88
CA ASP A 269 1.73 2.33 -16.52
C ASP A 269 0.81 2.70 -17.69
N LEU A 270 0.39 3.97 -17.77
CA LEU A 270 -0.54 4.48 -18.77
C LEU A 270 0.18 5.33 -19.83
N THR A 271 -0.44 5.44 -21.00
CA THR A 271 0.01 6.34 -22.07
C THR A 271 -1.20 6.83 -22.87
N VAL A 272 -1.11 8.03 -23.44
CA VAL A 272 -2.15 8.57 -24.32
C VAL A 272 -1.68 8.53 -25.76
N ARG A 273 -2.51 7.99 -26.66
CA ARG A 273 -2.32 8.01 -28.11
C ARG A 273 -3.66 8.26 -28.79
N ASP A 274 -3.69 9.08 -29.84
CA ASP A 274 -4.92 9.41 -30.59
C ASP A 274 -6.11 9.82 -29.69
N ARG A 275 -5.80 10.57 -28.62
CA ARG A 275 -6.75 11.02 -27.59
C ARG A 275 -7.43 9.87 -26.84
N GLN A 276 -6.80 8.71 -26.75
CA GLN A 276 -7.25 7.53 -26.01
C GLN A 276 -6.18 7.12 -25.00
N VAL A 277 -6.61 6.61 -23.83
CA VAL A 277 -5.71 6.12 -22.79
C VAL A 277 -5.49 4.62 -22.97
N PHE A 278 -4.24 4.20 -22.90
CA PHE A 278 -3.83 2.80 -22.98
C PHE A 278 -3.04 2.38 -21.76
N LEU A 279 -3.28 1.16 -21.28
CA LEU A 279 -2.46 0.44 -20.33
C LEU A 279 -1.32 -0.26 -21.10
N LYS A 280 -0.09 -0.08 -20.64
CA LYS A 280 1.10 -0.73 -21.17
C LYS A 280 1.22 -2.14 -20.58
N THR A 281 0.76 -3.14 -21.33
CA THR A 281 0.85 -4.56 -20.94
C THR A 281 1.99 -5.27 -21.66
N LEU A 282 2.30 -6.48 -21.23
CA LEU A 282 3.21 -7.38 -21.94
C LEU A 282 2.70 -7.83 -23.33
N SER A 283 1.41 -7.68 -23.62
CA SER A 283 0.83 -8.04 -24.92
C SER A 283 0.64 -6.81 -25.83
N GLY A 284 1.11 -5.64 -25.39
CA GLY A 284 0.94 -4.37 -26.08
C GLY A 284 0.01 -3.40 -25.35
N LEU A 285 -0.53 -2.45 -26.10
CA LEU A 285 -1.37 -1.37 -25.57
C LEU A 285 -2.83 -1.80 -25.50
N GLU A 286 -3.40 -1.78 -24.29
CA GLU A 286 -4.82 -2.09 -24.09
C GLU A 286 -5.60 -0.85 -23.68
N ARG A 287 -6.69 -0.56 -24.38
CA ARG A 287 -7.49 0.65 -24.14
C ARG A 287 -8.16 0.63 -22.76
N VAL A 288 -8.07 1.74 -22.05
CA VAL A 288 -8.71 2.00 -20.75
C VAL A 288 -9.95 2.88 -20.95
N ASP A 289 -11.05 2.51 -20.29
CA ASP A 289 -12.35 3.19 -20.41
C ASP A 289 -12.64 4.10 -19.22
N VAL A 290 -12.31 3.65 -18.01
CA VAL A 290 -12.63 4.35 -16.76
C VAL A 290 -11.42 4.31 -15.83
N ILE A 291 -11.08 5.46 -15.25
CA ILE A 291 -9.99 5.61 -14.31
C ILE A 291 -10.56 6.09 -12.96
N LEU A 292 -10.55 5.21 -11.96
CA LEU A 292 -10.74 5.60 -10.56
C LEU A 292 -9.46 6.25 -10.06
N ARG A 293 -9.44 7.59 -9.93
CA ARG A 293 -8.24 8.31 -9.49
C ARG A 293 -8.11 8.36 -7.98
N ARG A 294 -6.89 8.13 -7.49
CA ARG A 294 -6.49 8.30 -6.09
C ARG A 294 -5.42 9.38 -5.92
N LEU A 295 -5.35 10.30 -6.88
CA LEU A 295 -4.49 11.48 -6.83
C LEU A 295 -5.31 12.75 -7.02
N ASP A 296 -4.69 13.85 -6.66
CA ASP A 296 -5.20 15.19 -6.80
C ASP A 296 -5.23 15.64 -8.26
N ALA A 297 -6.22 16.48 -8.61
CA ALA A 297 -6.51 16.76 -10.01
C ALA A 297 -5.33 17.42 -10.74
N ASP A 298 -4.60 18.34 -10.09
CA ASP A 298 -3.41 19.00 -10.63
C ASP A 298 -2.31 18.03 -11.05
N PHE A 299 -2.16 16.91 -10.35
CA PHE A 299 -1.12 15.94 -10.66
C PHE A 299 -1.46 15.04 -11.84
N ALA A 300 -2.69 15.07 -12.37
CA ALA A 300 -3.19 14.08 -13.30
C ALA A 300 -2.65 14.22 -14.73
N ASP A 301 -2.31 15.42 -15.17
CA ASP A 301 -1.79 15.66 -16.52
C ASP A 301 -0.71 16.74 -16.52
N PRO A 302 0.57 16.40 -16.74
CA PRO A 302 1.65 17.38 -16.77
C PRO A 302 1.62 18.31 -17.99
N LEU A 303 0.84 18.02 -19.05
CA LEU A 303 0.77 18.90 -20.23
C LEU A 303 -0.18 20.09 -20.02
N GLU A 304 -1.31 19.87 -19.35
CA GLU A 304 -2.35 20.90 -19.18
C GLU A 304 -2.49 21.44 -17.75
N LEU A 305 -1.98 20.71 -16.74
CA LEU A 305 -2.16 21.07 -15.33
C LEU A 305 -0.82 21.42 -14.68
N ARG A 306 -0.13 20.44 -14.08
CA ARG A 306 1.09 20.66 -13.31
C ARG A 306 2.30 20.04 -14.01
N SER A 307 3.13 20.87 -14.63
CA SER A 307 4.24 20.44 -15.50
C SER A 307 5.36 19.65 -14.81
N ASP A 308 5.55 19.83 -13.49
CA ASP A 308 6.52 19.07 -12.68
C ASP A 308 5.94 17.76 -12.12
N SER A 309 4.69 17.41 -12.44
CA SER A 309 4.08 16.15 -11.99
C SER A 309 4.66 14.95 -12.73
N SER A 310 5.13 13.96 -11.96
CA SER A 310 5.50 12.62 -12.45
C SER A 310 4.44 11.55 -12.15
N LEU A 311 3.32 11.93 -11.51
CA LEU A 311 2.29 10.99 -11.05
C LEU A 311 1.18 10.76 -12.08
N GLY A 312 0.95 11.75 -12.95
CA GLY A 312 -0.11 11.76 -13.94
C GLY A 312 0.25 11.06 -15.25
N VAL A 313 -0.60 11.28 -16.25
CA VAL A 313 -0.42 10.77 -17.61
C VAL A 313 -0.49 11.95 -18.57
N ALA A 314 0.58 12.17 -19.35
CA ALA A 314 0.63 13.25 -20.33
C ALA A 314 -0.48 13.10 -21.37
N GLY A 315 -1.30 14.13 -21.54
CA GLY A 315 -2.41 14.17 -22.51
C GLY A 315 -3.71 13.55 -22.00
N LEU A 316 -3.79 13.21 -20.70
CA LEU A 316 -4.99 12.63 -20.09
C LEU A 316 -6.20 13.56 -20.20
N ILE A 317 -6.03 14.86 -19.98
CA ILE A 317 -7.15 15.81 -20.04
C ILE A 317 -7.75 15.87 -21.45
N GLU A 318 -6.91 15.82 -22.49
CA GLU A 318 -7.38 15.78 -23.88
C GLU A 318 -8.19 14.49 -24.17
N ALA A 319 -7.75 13.35 -23.63
CA ALA A 319 -8.51 12.10 -23.78
C ALA A 319 -9.87 12.14 -23.06
N VAL A 320 -9.93 12.77 -21.89
CA VAL A 320 -11.17 13.01 -21.14
C VAL A 320 -12.08 13.98 -21.90
N ARG A 321 -11.53 15.09 -22.42
CA ARG A 321 -12.23 16.09 -23.23
C ARG A 321 -12.86 15.47 -24.48
N ALA A 322 -12.17 14.51 -25.11
CA ALA A 322 -12.67 13.77 -26.26
C ALA A 322 -13.76 12.72 -25.91
N GLY A 323 -14.05 12.48 -24.63
CA GLY A 323 -15.02 11.47 -24.17
C GLY A 323 -14.53 10.03 -24.34
N ASN A 324 -13.22 9.82 -24.55
CA ASN A 324 -12.64 8.49 -24.79
C ASN A 324 -12.32 7.72 -23.51
N VAL A 325 -12.25 8.42 -22.37
CA VAL A 325 -11.99 7.87 -21.03
C VAL A 325 -12.76 8.69 -19.99
N VAL A 326 -13.24 8.05 -18.94
CA VAL A 326 -13.96 8.70 -17.82
C VAL A 326 -13.09 8.73 -16.57
N MET A 327 -13.01 9.90 -15.92
CA MET A 327 -12.34 10.04 -14.63
C MET A 327 -13.36 9.97 -13.49
N ALA A 328 -13.15 9.06 -12.55
CA ALA A 328 -13.93 8.93 -11.33
C ALA A 328 -13.05 9.26 -10.10
N ASN A 329 -13.28 10.34 -9.34
CA ASN A 329 -14.19 11.45 -9.62
C ASN A 329 -13.76 12.31 -10.80
N ALA A 330 -14.71 13.07 -11.34
CA ALA A 330 -14.44 14.03 -12.39
C ALA A 330 -13.33 15.01 -12.00
N MET A 331 -12.61 15.51 -13.01
CA MET A 331 -11.58 16.50 -12.80
C MET A 331 -12.21 17.80 -12.30
N GLY A 332 -11.59 18.41 -11.29
CA GLY A 332 -12.11 19.64 -10.68
C GLY A 332 -13.13 19.44 -9.56
N SER A 333 -13.50 18.20 -9.22
CA SER A 333 -14.41 17.90 -8.11
C SER A 333 -13.92 18.39 -6.74
N GLY A 334 -12.62 18.59 -6.58
CA GLY A 334 -12.00 19.13 -5.36
C GLY A 334 -12.42 20.56 -5.00
N LEU A 335 -13.03 21.30 -5.93
CA LEU A 335 -13.61 22.62 -5.66
C LEU A 335 -14.64 22.60 -4.51
N MET A 336 -15.36 21.49 -4.34
CA MET A 336 -16.35 21.35 -3.26
C MET A 336 -15.74 21.07 -1.88
N GLU A 337 -14.41 20.91 -1.77
CA GLU A 337 -13.71 20.86 -0.47
C GLU A 337 -13.42 22.25 0.11
N SER A 338 -13.73 23.32 -0.65
CA SER A 338 -13.54 24.72 -0.26
C SER A 338 -14.35 25.07 0.99
N MET A 339 -13.68 25.63 2.00
CA MET A 339 -14.35 26.10 3.23
C MET A 339 -15.20 27.34 2.95
N ALA A 340 -14.79 28.15 1.96
CA ALA A 340 -15.52 29.36 1.58
C ALA A 340 -16.91 29.06 1.00
N MET A 341 -17.11 27.88 0.39
CA MET A 341 -18.41 27.47 -0.17
C MET A 341 -19.46 27.14 0.91
N LYS A 342 -19.04 26.80 2.13
CA LYS A 342 -19.93 26.23 3.15
C LYS A 342 -21.06 27.14 3.59
N SER A 343 -20.80 28.43 3.72
CA SER A 343 -21.81 29.43 4.11
C SER A 343 -22.93 29.55 3.08
N SER A 344 -22.66 29.22 1.82
CA SER A 344 -23.63 29.34 0.72
C SER A 344 -24.49 28.09 0.55
N LEU A 345 -24.09 26.93 1.09
CA LEU A 345 -24.77 25.65 0.86
C LEU A 345 -26.26 25.63 1.22
N PRO A 346 -26.73 26.19 2.36
CA PRO A 346 -28.16 26.21 2.66
C PRO A 346 -28.99 26.97 1.60
N THR A 347 -28.48 28.11 1.15
CA THR A 347 -29.13 28.92 0.11
C THR A 347 -29.10 28.24 -1.25
N LEU A 348 -27.99 27.59 -1.59
CA LEU A 348 -27.87 26.81 -2.82
C LEU A 348 -28.77 25.57 -2.82
N CYS A 349 -28.97 24.93 -1.66
CA CYS A 349 -29.88 23.79 -1.51
C CYS A 349 -31.32 24.19 -1.86
N ARG A 350 -31.81 25.30 -1.30
CA ARG A 350 -33.13 25.85 -1.64
C ARG A 350 -33.24 26.17 -3.13
N HIS A 351 -32.19 26.74 -3.72
CA HIS A 351 -32.22 27.17 -5.11
C HIS A 351 -32.18 26.01 -6.11
N LEU A 352 -31.30 25.03 -5.89
CA LEU A 352 -31.06 23.93 -6.84
C LEU A 352 -31.95 22.72 -6.60
N LEU A 353 -32.26 22.40 -5.33
CA LEU A 353 -33.06 21.23 -4.97
C LEU A 353 -34.48 21.58 -4.50
N GLY A 354 -34.78 22.84 -4.20
CA GLY A 354 -36.09 23.24 -3.64
C GLY A 354 -36.31 22.76 -2.20
N GLU A 355 -35.26 22.31 -1.52
CA GLU A 355 -35.31 21.72 -0.18
C GLU A 355 -34.43 22.49 0.81
N GLU A 356 -34.78 22.42 2.10
CA GLU A 356 -33.87 22.81 3.18
C GLU A 356 -32.77 21.78 3.37
N LEU A 357 -31.57 22.26 3.73
CA LEU A 357 -30.42 21.39 3.96
C LEU A 357 -30.63 20.53 5.21
N ARG A 358 -30.75 19.21 5.04
CA ARG A 358 -31.10 18.27 6.12
C ARG A 358 -29.98 18.09 7.14
N LEU A 359 -28.73 17.99 6.67
CA LEU A 359 -27.54 17.92 7.53
C LEU A 359 -26.81 19.25 7.51
N PRO A 360 -26.82 20.02 8.60
CA PRO A 360 -26.20 21.32 8.63
C PRO A 360 -24.67 21.20 8.64
N SER A 361 -24.00 22.23 8.14
CA SER A 361 -22.56 22.43 8.30
C SER A 361 -22.30 23.29 9.53
N VAL A 362 -21.11 23.14 10.14
CA VAL A 362 -20.68 24.03 11.23
C VAL A 362 -20.76 25.48 10.76
N ALA A 363 -21.28 26.37 11.61
CA ALA A 363 -21.39 27.80 11.31
C ALA A 363 -20.04 28.34 10.83
N SER A 364 -20.04 28.91 9.62
CA SER A 364 -18.83 29.29 8.89
C SER A 364 -19.00 30.69 8.29
N TRP A 365 -18.00 31.54 8.47
CA TRP A 365 -17.97 32.93 7.98
C TRP A 365 -16.75 33.11 7.08
N TRP A 366 -16.98 33.43 5.81
CA TRP A 366 -15.90 33.71 4.87
C TRP A 366 -15.52 35.19 4.93
N CYS A 367 -14.27 35.47 5.27
CA CYS A 367 -13.80 36.85 5.46
C CYS A 367 -13.71 37.65 4.14
N GLY A 368 -13.94 37.03 2.98
CA GLY A 368 -14.06 37.72 1.70
C GLY A 368 -15.23 38.69 1.64
N ASN A 369 -16.30 38.44 2.41
CA ASN A 369 -17.41 39.37 2.56
C ASN A 369 -17.16 40.33 3.73
N ASP A 370 -17.55 41.59 3.57
CA ASP A 370 -17.24 42.65 4.55
C ASP A 370 -17.95 42.46 5.89
N ALA A 371 -19.23 42.05 5.89
CA ALA A 371 -20.01 41.84 7.11
C ALA A 371 -19.47 40.65 7.93
N GLU A 372 -19.22 39.53 7.27
CA GLU A 372 -18.64 38.34 7.87
C GLU A 372 -17.23 38.62 8.39
N ARG A 373 -16.41 39.38 7.65
CA ARG A 373 -15.08 39.79 8.13
C ARG A 373 -15.14 40.62 9.39
N ALA A 374 -16.04 41.60 9.46
CA ALA A 374 -16.23 42.42 10.66
C ALA A 374 -16.61 41.54 11.85
N TYR A 375 -17.60 40.64 11.68
CA TYR A 375 -18.00 39.69 12.72
C TYR A 375 -16.83 38.83 13.22
N VAL A 376 -16.01 38.29 12.30
CA VAL A 376 -14.86 37.45 12.65
C VAL A 376 -13.81 38.22 13.45
N ILE A 377 -13.54 39.47 13.09
CA ILE A 377 -12.58 40.31 13.81
C ILE A 377 -13.09 40.61 15.22
N ASP A 378 -14.38 40.92 15.37
CA ASP A 378 -14.99 41.29 16.65
C ASP A 378 -15.16 40.08 17.60
N HIS A 379 -15.36 38.87 17.07
CA HIS A 379 -15.64 37.66 17.85
C HIS A 379 -14.50 36.62 17.81
N LEU A 380 -13.30 37.04 17.42
CA LEU A 380 -12.15 36.16 17.23
C LEU A 380 -11.91 35.14 18.37
N PRO A 381 -12.05 35.47 19.67
CA PRO A 381 -11.78 34.52 20.76
C PRO A 381 -12.65 33.25 20.74
N GLY A 382 -13.88 33.32 20.22
CA GLY A 382 -14.81 32.18 20.15
C GLY A 382 -14.73 31.38 18.85
N LEU A 383 -13.81 31.72 17.94
CA LEU A 383 -13.75 31.20 16.59
C LEU A 383 -12.46 30.43 16.32
N VAL A 384 -12.56 29.51 15.37
CA VAL A 384 -11.41 28.80 14.79
C VAL A 384 -11.19 29.30 13.38
N ILE A 385 -10.01 29.89 13.13
CA ILE A 385 -9.64 30.39 11.80
C ILE A 385 -8.99 29.27 11.00
N LYS A 386 -9.50 29.04 9.79
CA LYS A 386 -9.04 28.02 8.85
C LYS A 386 -8.74 28.64 7.48
N PRO A 387 -7.90 27.99 6.66
CA PRO A 387 -7.73 28.39 5.28
C PRO A 387 -9.05 28.25 4.52
N ALA A 388 -9.36 29.24 3.67
CA ALA A 388 -10.53 29.21 2.79
C ALA A 388 -10.45 28.06 1.77
N PHE A 389 -9.25 27.79 1.27
CA PHE A 389 -8.97 26.79 0.25
C PHE A 389 -7.96 25.76 0.76
N PRO A 390 -8.13 24.45 0.49
CA PRO A 390 -7.22 23.40 0.95
C PRO A 390 -5.73 23.66 0.61
N ALA A 391 -5.46 24.24 -0.57
CA ALA A 391 -4.10 24.53 -1.05
C ALA A 391 -3.33 25.61 -0.26
N LEU A 392 -4.01 26.43 0.56
CA LEU A 392 -3.35 27.49 1.34
C LEU A 392 -2.60 26.97 2.57
N GLY A 393 -2.88 25.74 3.01
CA GLY A 393 -1.96 24.94 3.83
C GLY A 393 -1.46 25.55 5.14
N PHE A 394 -2.33 26.10 5.99
CA PHE A 394 -1.96 26.45 7.36
C PHE A 394 -2.87 25.79 8.40
N GLU A 395 -2.32 25.61 9.60
CA GLU A 395 -2.98 24.93 10.70
C GLU A 395 -4.15 25.73 11.27
N PRO A 396 -5.25 25.08 11.68
CA PRO A 396 -6.36 25.77 12.33
C PRO A 396 -5.88 26.59 13.53
N ILE A 397 -6.21 27.87 13.53
CA ILE A 397 -5.83 28.81 14.59
C ILE A 397 -7.01 28.99 15.52
N PHE A 398 -6.86 28.59 16.78
CA PHE A 398 -7.90 28.73 17.80
C PHE A 398 -7.80 30.14 18.41
N GLY A 399 -8.80 30.99 18.19
CA GLY A 399 -8.77 32.36 18.70
C GLY A 399 -8.66 32.46 20.22
N ALA A 400 -9.23 31.48 20.94
CA ALA A 400 -9.14 31.35 22.38
C ALA A 400 -7.70 31.20 22.89
N SER A 401 -6.81 30.54 22.12
CA SER A 401 -5.42 30.27 22.54
C SER A 401 -4.45 31.40 22.19
N LEU A 402 -4.89 32.42 21.44
CA LEU A 402 -4.03 33.53 21.03
C LEU A 402 -3.87 34.59 22.12
N SER A 403 -2.65 35.06 22.31
CA SER A 403 -2.35 36.29 23.07
C SER A 403 -2.89 37.53 22.36
N SER A 404 -2.97 38.66 23.07
CA SER A 404 -3.42 39.94 22.49
C SER A 404 -2.58 40.38 21.28
N ALA A 405 -1.25 40.23 21.36
CA ALA A 405 -0.33 40.58 20.26
C ALA A 405 -0.51 39.68 19.03
N GLU A 406 -0.71 38.38 19.23
CA GLU A 406 -0.97 37.43 18.14
C GLU A 406 -2.32 37.67 17.49
N ARG A 407 -3.35 38.03 18.27
CA ARG A 407 -4.67 38.41 17.74
C ARG A 407 -4.57 39.63 16.83
N THR A 408 -3.90 40.70 17.24
CA THR A 408 -3.69 41.89 16.40
C THR A 408 -2.95 41.52 15.11
N THR A 409 -1.92 40.70 15.21
CA THR A 409 -1.15 40.22 14.04
C THR A 409 -2.03 39.42 13.08
N LEU A 410 -2.90 38.54 13.60
CA LEU A 410 -3.83 37.76 12.78
C LEU A 410 -4.89 38.65 12.11
N VAL A 411 -5.44 39.63 12.83
CA VAL A 411 -6.39 40.60 12.27
C VAL A 411 -5.76 41.37 11.12
N GLU A 412 -4.53 41.84 11.25
CA GLU A 412 -3.83 42.54 10.16
C GLU A 412 -3.57 41.62 8.96
N LYS A 413 -3.27 40.33 9.18
CA LYS A 413 -3.19 39.33 8.09
C LYS A 413 -4.53 39.14 7.39
N ILE A 414 -5.62 39.01 8.15
CA ILE A 414 -6.98 38.86 7.61
C ILE A 414 -7.37 40.09 6.79
N LYS A 415 -7.13 41.31 7.28
CA LYS A 415 -7.43 42.55 6.53
C LYS A 415 -6.65 42.66 5.23
N ARG A 416 -5.40 42.17 5.18
CA ARG A 416 -4.55 42.21 3.98
C ARG A 416 -5.02 41.24 2.89
N ARG A 417 -5.50 40.05 3.27
CA ARG A 417 -5.95 39.00 2.33
C ARG A 417 -7.23 38.33 2.83
N PRO A 418 -8.36 39.05 2.85
CA PRO A 418 -9.58 38.58 3.50
C PRO A 418 -10.12 37.28 2.92
N TRP A 419 -10.06 37.10 1.59
CA TRP A 419 -10.55 35.90 0.92
C TRP A 419 -9.79 34.60 1.27
N TYR A 420 -8.63 34.66 1.94
CA TYR A 420 -7.84 33.49 2.35
C TYR A 420 -8.37 32.82 3.62
N TYR A 421 -9.24 33.49 4.37
CA TYR A 421 -9.62 33.08 5.71
C TYR A 421 -11.11 32.76 5.81
N VAL A 422 -11.42 31.67 6.48
CA VAL A 422 -12.77 31.32 6.94
C VAL A 422 -12.69 31.11 8.44
N ALA A 423 -13.62 31.70 9.18
CA ALA A 423 -13.82 31.38 10.58
C ALA A 423 -14.92 30.33 10.72
N GLN A 424 -14.77 29.43 11.68
CA GLN A 424 -15.82 28.50 12.09
C GLN A 424 -16.06 28.60 13.59
N GLU A 425 -17.29 28.29 14.01
CA GLU A 425 -17.61 28.17 15.42
C GLU A 425 -16.81 27.04 16.07
N GLN A 426 -16.31 27.26 17.29
CA GLN A 426 -15.61 26.23 18.04
C GLN A 426 -16.62 25.25 18.67
N MET A 427 -16.84 24.12 18.00
CA MET A 427 -17.73 23.07 18.49
C MET A 427 -16.99 22.08 19.41
N ALA A 428 -17.58 21.78 20.58
CA ALA A 428 -17.17 20.64 21.40
C ALA A 428 -17.65 19.33 20.76
N LEU A 429 -16.71 18.44 20.40
CA LEU A 429 -17.01 17.17 19.74
C LEU A 429 -17.46 16.11 20.75
N SER A 430 -18.42 15.26 20.38
CA SER A 430 -18.78 14.10 21.20
C SER A 430 -17.59 13.16 21.46
N THR A 431 -17.66 12.44 22.58
CA THR A 431 -16.63 11.49 23.00
C THR A 431 -17.05 10.04 22.82
N ALA A 432 -16.12 9.19 22.43
CA ALA A 432 -16.29 7.73 22.38
C ALA A 432 -15.30 7.02 23.30
N PRO A 433 -15.65 5.82 23.80
CA PRO A 433 -14.80 5.05 24.70
C PRO A 433 -13.60 4.48 23.97
N VAL A 434 -12.38 4.80 24.40
CA VAL A 434 -11.12 4.23 23.90
C VAL A 434 -10.51 3.36 24.98
N TRP A 435 -10.05 2.16 24.63
CA TRP A 435 -9.36 1.28 25.56
C TRP A 435 -7.86 1.59 25.55
N GLN A 436 -7.36 2.15 26.65
CA GLN A 436 -5.97 2.57 26.80
C GLN A 436 -5.48 2.30 28.23
N ASP A 437 -4.28 1.74 28.36
CA ASP A 437 -3.63 1.45 29.65
C ASP A 437 -4.51 0.62 30.62
N GLY A 438 -5.24 -0.35 30.07
CA GLY A 438 -6.12 -1.24 30.84
C GLY A 438 -7.41 -0.59 31.34
N LYS A 439 -7.76 0.61 30.86
CA LYS A 439 -8.98 1.33 31.24
C LYS A 439 -9.69 1.94 30.02
N LEU A 440 -10.98 2.20 30.15
CA LEU A 440 -11.70 3.04 29.17
C LEU A 440 -11.48 4.52 29.46
N GLN A 441 -11.26 5.30 28.40
CA GLN A 441 -11.12 6.75 28.47
C GLN A 441 -11.93 7.44 27.37
N PRO A 442 -12.68 8.52 27.69
CA PRO A 442 -13.45 9.22 26.68
C PRO A 442 -12.49 10.02 25.79
N ARG A 443 -12.68 9.92 24.47
CA ARG A 443 -11.90 10.68 23.47
C ARG A 443 -12.80 11.33 22.42
N PRO A 444 -12.57 12.61 22.07
CA PRO A 444 -13.26 13.27 20.97
C PRO A 444 -13.16 12.46 19.67
N LEU A 445 -14.27 12.37 18.94
CA LEU A 445 -14.35 11.59 17.70
C LEU A 445 -14.78 12.41 16.49
N VAL A 446 -14.38 11.94 15.31
CA VAL A 446 -14.92 12.35 14.01
C VAL A 446 -15.24 11.09 13.21
N LEU A 447 -16.43 11.04 12.61
CA LEU A 447 -16.88 9.93 11.78
C LEU A 447 -16.80 10.32 10.30
N ARG A 448 -15.98 9.61 9.51
CA ARG A 448 -16.02 9.74 8.05
C ARG A 448 -16.97 8.73 7.43
N VAL A 449 -18.00 9.20 6.75
CA VAL A 449 -18.96 8.37 6.00
C VAL A 449 -18.69 8.48 4.51
N PHE A 450 -18.87 7.37 3.77
CA PHE A 450 -18.61 7.28 2.34
C PHE A 450 -19.90 7.07 1.55
N LEU A 451 -19.94 7.64 0.35
CA LEU A 451 -21.03 7.55 -0.60
C LEU A 451 -20.48 7.23 -1.99
N CYS A 452 -21.20 6.44 -2.76
CA CYS A 452 -20.92 6.28 -4.18
C CYS A 452 -22.19 6.53 -5.00
N ALA A 453 -21.99 7.07 -6.20
CA ALA A 453 -23.09 7.21 -7.16
C ALA A 453 -23.61 5.82 -7.54
N THR A 454 -24.89 5.74 -7.90
CA THR A 454 -25.52 4.52 -8.42
C THR A 454 -25.68 4.60 -9.93
N PRO A 455 -25.78 3.46 -10.65
CA PRO A 455 -26.04 3.48 -12.10
C PRO A 455 -27.37 4.18 -12.46
N SER A 456 -28.31 4.23 -11.51
CA SER A 456 -29.62 4.89 -11.65
C SER A 456 -29.59 6.40 -11.43
N GLY A 457 -28.42 7.02 -11.22
CA GLY A 457 -28.28 8.47 -11.03
C GLY A 457 -28.50 8.97 -9.59
N GLY A 458 -28.54 8.08 -8.60
CA GLY A 458 -28.65 8.41 -7.18
C GLY A 458 -27.33 8.21 -6.43
N TYR A 459 -27.40 8.16 -5.10
CA TYR A 459 -26.28 7.83 -4.22
C TYR A 459 -26.66 6.71 -3.26
N THR A 460 -25.72 5.81 -2.98
CA THR A 460 -25.79 4.87 -1.86
C THR A 460 -24.75 5.22 -0.82
N VAL A 461 -25.09 5.00 0.46
CA VAL A 461 -24.22 5.32 1.59
C VAL A 461 -23.63 4.01 2.14
N LEU A 462 -22.34 4.01 2.46
CA LEU A 462 -21.70 2.89 3.15
C LEU A 462 -22.32 2.79 4.55
N PRO A 463 -22.98 1.68 4.95
CA PRO A 463 -23.60 1.54 6.28
C PRO A 463 -22.54 1.35 7.38
N GLY A 464 -21.82 2.42 7.66
CA GLY A 464 -20.63 2.48 8.49
C GLY A 464 -19.72 3.63 8.07
N GLY A 465 -18.46 3.55 8.47
CA GLY A 465 -17.48 4.59 8.18
C GLY A 465 -16.16 4.34 8.85
N LEU A 466 -15.26 5.31 8.70
CA LEU A 466 -14.02 5.34 9.46
C LEU A 466 -14.17 6.36 10.59
N THR A 467 -14.32 5.87 11.82
CA THR A 467 -14.24 6.73 13.01
C THR A 467 -12.79 6.96 13.39
N ARG A 468 -12.45 8.20 13.69
CA ARG A 468 -11.14 8.62 14.19
C ARG A 468 -11.30 9.23 15.57
N VAL A 469 -10.36 8.99 16.46
CA VAL A 469 -10.33 9.53 17.82
C VAL A 469 -9.03 10.27 18.10
N SER A 470 -9.10 11.31 18.92
CA SER A 470 -7.91 12.02 19.39
C SER A 470 -7.02 11.13 20.27
N SER A 471 -5.70 11.29 20.16
CA SER A 471 -4.71 10.69 21.05
C SER A 471 -4.68 11.33 22.44
N GLU A 472 -4.95 12.64 22.52
CA GLU A 472 -4.89 13.42 23.76
C GLU A 472 -6.30 13.82 24.27
N PRO A 473 -6.52 13.81 25.61
CA PRO A 473 -7.73 14.39 26.20
C PRO A 473 -7.87 15.88 25.84
N GLY A 474 -9.06 16.32 25.44
CA GLY A 474 -9.38 17.74 25.23
C GLY A 474 -8.87 18.36 23.91
N ARG A 475 -8.07 17.66 23.11
CA ARG A 475 -7.62 18.16 21.80
C ARG A 475 -8.72 17.99 20.75
N LEU A 476 -9.18 19.11 20.18
CA LEU A 476 -10.25 19.15 19.17
C LEU A 476 -9.77 18.76 17.74
N VAL A 477 -8.45 18.65 17.53
CA VAL A 477 -7.89 18.27 16.22
C VAL A 477 -7.67 16.77 16.16
N VAL A 478 -8.57 16.07 15.46
CA VAL A 478 -8.48 14.63 15.21
C VAL A 478 -7.77 14.39 13.87
N SER A 479 -6.49 14.01 13.91
CA SER A 479 -5.70 13.66 12.73
C SER A 479 -4.87 12.39 12.95
N MET A 480 -4.85 11.52 11.93
CA MET A 480 -4.01 10.31 11.90
C MET A 480 -2.51 10.65 11.91
N GLN A 481 -2.12 11.72 11.22
CA GLN A 481 -0.74 12.20 11.19
C GLN A 481 -0.24 12.65 12.56
N ARG A 482 -1.14 12.87 13.53
CA ARG A 482 -0.83 13.28 14.91
C ARG A 482 -1.07 12.16 15.93
N GLY A 483 -1.08 10.91 15.47
CA GLY A 483 -1.20 9.74 16.33
C GLY A 483 -2.60 9.44 16.83
N GLY A 484 -3.64 10.01 16.21
CA GLY A 484 -5.03 9.65 16.52
C GLY A 484 -5.33 8.17 16.23
N GLY A 485 -6.23 7.57 17.01
CA GLY A 485 -6.68 6.19 16.82
C GLY A 485 -7.80 6.07 15.79
N SER A 486 -8.01 4.87 15.25
CA SER A 486 -9.17 4.51 14.41
C SER A 486 -10.11 3.58 15.16
N LYS A 487 -11.39 3.58 14.77
CA LYS A 487 -12.41 2.64 15.23
C LYS A 487 -13.23 2.17 14.05
N ASP A 488 -13.76 0.95 14.14
CA ASP A 488 -14.86 0.51 13.28
C ASP A 488 -16.16 1.21 13.71
N THR A 489 -17.02 1.53 12.74
CA THR A 489 -18.35 2.12 12.98
C THR A 489 -19.43 1.11 12.66
N TRP A 490 -20.11 0.59 13.67
CA TRP A 490 -21.18 -0.39 13.53
C TRP A 490 -22.53 0.30 13.42
N VAL A 491 -23.11 0.26 12.22
CA VAL A 491 -24.52 0.58 12.01
C VAL A 491 -25.33 -0.67 12.36
N LEU A 492 -26.20 -0.52 13.36
CA LEU A 492 -27.03 -1.61 13.87
C LEU A 492 -28.29 -1.75 13.01
N SER A 493 -28.69 -2.96 12.67
CA SER A 493 -29.93 -3.21 11.95
C SER A 493 -31.15 -3.16 12.87
N ALA A 494 -32.29 -2.64 12.38
CA ALA A 494 -33.55 -2.55 13.14
C ALA A 494 -34.35 -3.86 13.15
N ARG A 495 -34.03 -4.80 12.26
CA ARG A 495 -34.70 -6.10 12.17
C ARG A 495 -33.67 -7.19 12.46
N ARG A 496 -34.04 -8.16 13.32
CA ARG A 496 -33.41 -9.49 13.26
C ARG A 496 -33.56 -9.93 11.81
N SER A 497 -32.46 -9.97 11.08
CA SER A 497 -32.46 -10.59 9.78
C SER A 497 -32.80 -12.06 10.02
N GLU A 498 -34.07 -12.44 9.85
CA GLU A 498 -34.48 -13.79 9.47
C GLU A 498 -34.04 -14.10 8.02
N VAL A 499 -32.93 -13.51 7.60
CA VAL A 499 -32.20 -13.98 6.45
C VAL A 499 -31.53 -15.26 6.95
N ALA A 500 -32.21 -16.38 6.70
CA ALA A 500 -31.58 -17.68 6.52
C ALA A 500 -30.17 -17.48 5.93
N PRO A 501 -29.14 -18.23 6.37
CA PRO A 501 -27.77 -18.06 5.88
C PRO A 501 -27.87 -17.86 4.39
N SER A 502 -27.49 -16.65 3.92
CA SER A 502 -27.85 -16.20 2.59
C SER A 502 -27.51 -17.36 1.66
N GLN A 503 -28.54 -17.99 1.09
CA GLN A 503 -28.29 -18.72 -0.14
C GLN A 503 -27.55 -17.68 -0.99
N PRO A 504 -26.35 -18.02 -1.54
CA PRO A 504 -25.66 -17.11 -2.43
C PRO A 504 -26.71 -16.61 -3.38
N ARG A 505 -26.98 -15.30 -3.33
CA ARG A 505 -28.11 -14.68 -4.01
C ARG A 505 -28.11 -15.28 -5.39
N ALA A 506 -29.12 -16.10 -5.72
CA ALA A 506 -29.26 -16.61 -7.06
C ALA A 506 -29.26 -15.34 -7.89
N ALA A 507 -28.16 -15.10 -8.60
CA ALA A 507 -28.14 -14.14 -9.68
C ALA A 507 -29.43 -14.45 -10.43
N LEU A 508 -30.28 -13.43 -10.62
CA LEU A 508 -31.39 -13.55 -11.54
C LEU A 508 -30.82 -14.30 -12.74
N ALA A 509 -31.36 -15.49 -12.98
CA ALA A 509 -30.94 -16.37 -14.05
C ALA A 509 -31.40 -15.76 -15.38
N THR A 510 -30.93 -14.56 -15.69
CA THR A 510 -30.46 -14.24 -17.02
C THR A 510 -29.45 -15.33 -17.36
N GLU A 511 -29.68 -16.04 -18.47
CA GLU A 511 -28.71 -17.01 -18.99
C GLU A 511 -27.31 -16.42 -18.84
N PRO A 512 -26.35 -17.15 -18.25
CA PRO A 512 -25.01 -16.63 -18.08
C PRO A 512 -24.48 -16.31 -19.47
N THR A 513 -24.44 -15.02 -19.80
CA THR A 513 -23.69 -14.54 -20.96
C THR A 513 -22.32 -15.18 -20.83
N PRO A 514 -21.84 -15.94 -21.83
CA PRO A 514 -20.61 -16.70 -21.68
C PRO A 514 -19.50 -15.75 -21.24
N VAL A 515 -19.12 -15.86 -19.95
CA VAL A 515 -18.03 -15.08 -19.39
C VAL A 515 -16.77 -15.66 -20.01
N VAL A 516 -16.38 -15.11 -21.15
CA VAL A 516 -15.08 -15.39 -21.75
C VAL A 516 -14.06 -14.86 -20.76
N ALA A 517 -13.50 -15.77 -19.95
CA ALA A 517 -12.44 -15.46 -19.01
C ALA A 517 -11.32 -14.73 -19.77
N ARG A 518 -10.93 -13.55 -19.28
CA ARG A 518 -9.73 -12.89 -19.83
C ARG A 518 -8.57 -13.85 -19.66
N PRO A 519 -7.77 -14.11 -20.71
CA PRO A 519 -6.51 -14.83 -20.54
C PRO A 519 -5.67 -14.08 -19.50
N ALA A 520 -5.40 -14.70 -18.36
CA ALA A 520 -4.64 -14.10 -17.26
C ALA A 520 -3.23 -13.63 -17.68
N ALA A 521 -2.77 -14.03 -18.87
CA ALA A 521 -1.49 -13.65 -19.45
C ALA A 521 -1.43 -12.20 -19.97
N ASN A 522 -2.56 -11.55 -20.28
CA ASN A 522 -2.54 -10.28 -21.04
C ASN A 522 -2.65 -9.01 -20.17
N ASP A 523 -2.99 -9.12 -18.89
CA ASP A 523 -3.29 -7.96 -18.03
C ASP A 523 -2.10 -7.50 -17.16
N LEU A 524 -0.89 -8.04 -17.33
CA LEU A 524 0.26 -7.68 -16.50
C LEU A 524 0.94 -6.39 -17.01
N PRO A 525 0.98 -5.30 -16.22
CA PRO A 525 1.71 -4.09 -16.60
C PRO A 525 3.22 -4.34 -16.65
N SER A 526 3.91 -3.70 -17.60
CA SER A 526 5.37 -3.84 -17.77
C SER A 526 6.17 -3.49 -16.52
N ARG A 527 5.78 -2.44 -15.78
CA ARG A 527 6.43 -2.05 -14.51
C ARG A 527 6.30 -3.14 -13.44
N VAL A 528 5.14 -3.80 -13.38
CA VAL A 528 4.89 -4.89 -12.42
C VAL A 528 5.74 -6.11 -12.78
N ALA A 529 5.89 -6.41 -14.07
CA ALA A 529 6.79 -7.47 -14.54
C ALA A 529 8.25 -7.16 -14.18
N ASP A 530 8.71 -5.92 -14.36
CA ASP A 530 10.04 -5.45 -13.96
C ASP A 530 10.24 -5.57 -12.43
N GLY A 531 9.26 -5.13 -11.64
CA GLY A 531 9.29 -5.25 -10.18
C GLY A 531 9.37 -6.70 -9.69
N LEU A 532 8.62 -7.62 -10.31
CA LEU A 532 8.68 -9.06 -10.00
C LEU A 532 10.02 -9.68 -10.42
N PHE A 533 10.56 -9.27 -11.57
CA PHE A 533 11.88 -9.67 -12.03
C PHE A 533 12.97 -9.28 -11.02
N TRP A 534 12.99 -8.02 -10.58
CA TRP A 534 13.95 -7.55 -9.58
C TRP A 534 13.72 -8.16 -8.19
N LEU A 535 12.47 -8.40 -7.79
CA LEU A 535 12.15 -9.13 -6.56
C LEU A 535 12.84 -10.50 -6.53
N GLY A 536 12.75 -11.27 -7.62
CA GLY A 536 13.44 -12.54 -7.75
C GLY A 536 14.97 -12.42 -7.66
N ARG A 537 15.55 -11.42 -8.35
CA ARG A 537 16.99 -11.17 -8.31
C ARG A 537 17.48 -10.81 -6.91
N TYR A 538 16.80 -9.89 -6.22
CA TYR A 538 17.20 -9.50 -4.87
C TYR A 538 17.03 -10.63 -3.87
N ALA A 539 16.04 -11.51 -4.04
CA ALA A 539 15.87 -12.69 -3.18
C ALA A 539 17.07 -13.63 -3.28
N GLU A 540 17.52 -13.95 -4.49
CA GLU A 540 18.71 -14.79 -4.69
C GLU A 540 20.01 -14.11 -4.26
N ARG A 541 20.13 -12.79 -4.47
CA ARG A 541 21.32 -12.06 -4.04
C ARG A 541 21.44 -12.05 -2.51
N SER A 542 20.34 -11.81 -1.81
CA SER A 542 20.28 -11.92 -0.35
C SER A 542 20.58 -13.34 0.13
N GLU A 543 20.06 -14.37 -0.57
CA GLU A 543 20.39 -15.76 -0.26
C GLU A 543 21.89 -16.05 -0.39
N GLY A 544 22.51 -15.65 -1.51
CA GLY A 544 23.95 -15.81 -1.73
C GLY A 544 24.80 -15.06 -0.69
N ALA A 545 24.39 -13.85 -0.31
CA ALA A 545 25.05 -13.07 0.74
C ALA A 545 24.99 -13.77 2.10
N VAL A 546 23.81 -14.27 2.52
CA VAL A 546 23.63 -15.02 3.76
C VAL A 546 24.53 -16.25 3.78
N ARG A 547 24.57 -17.02 2.68
CA ARG A 547 25.40 -18.22 2.56
C ARG A 547 26.89 -17.92 2.76
N LEU A 548 27.39 -16.90 2.07
CA LEU A 548 28.79 -16.51 2.13
C LEU A 548 29.17 -15.98 3.53
N LEU A 549 28.34 -15.13 4.13
CA LEU A 549 28.57 -14.56 5.46
C LEU A 549 28.48 -15.64 6.55
N ARG A 550 27.49 -16.55 6.47
CA ARG A 550 27.33 -17.66 7.41
C ARG A 550 28.50 -18.63 7.36
N ALA A 551 28.93 -19.06 6.17
CA ALA A 551 30.09 -19.93 6.02
C ALA A 551 31.35 -19.29 6.62
N THR A 552 31.56 -18.00 6.38
CA THR A 552 32.70 -17.24 6.93
C THR A 552 32.65 -17.18 8.46
N GLN A 553 31.49 -16.82 9.01
CA GLN A 553 31.30 -16.68 10.45
C GLN A 553 31.42 -18.02 11.20
N SER A 554 30.95 -19.11 10.60
CA SER A 554 31.16 -20.47 11.12
C SER A 554 32.64 -20.80 11.20
N ARG A 555 33.43 -20.55 10.16
CA ARG A 555 34.88 -20.84 10.19
C ARG A 555 35.69 -19.97 11.15
N LEU A 556 35.23 -18.74 11.43
CA LEU A 556 35.81 -17.91 12.48
C LEU A 556 35.49 -18.40 13.90
N THR A 557 34.41 -19.17 14.05
CA THR A 557 33.96 -19.71 15.35
C THR A 557 34.56 -21.11 15.59
N ASP A 558 34.57 -21.96 14.56
CA ASP A 558 35.01 -23.37 14.60
C ASP A 558 36.45 -23.57 14.07
N GLY A 559 37.38 -22.69 14.47
CA GLY A 559 38.75 -22.62 13.94
C GLY A 559 39.64 -23.85 14.18
N ASN A 560 39.16 -24.87 14.88
CA ASN A 560 39.91 -26.09 15.22
C ASN A 560 39.75 -27.24 14.22
N THR A 561 38.98 -27.07 13.14
CA THR A 561 38.79 -28.11 12.12
C THR A 561 39.93 -28.13 11.10
N PRO A 562 40.49 -29.30 10.72
CA PRO A 562 41.51 -29.39 9.69
C PRO A 562 41.05 -28.74 8.37
N GLY A 563 41.85 -27.82 7.83
CA GLY A 563 41.54 -27.08 6.61
C GLY A 563 40.68 -25.82 6.78
N ALA A 564 40.19 -25.52 7.99
CA ALA A 564 39.35 -24.34 8.25
C ALA A 564 40.02 -23.02 7.85
N SER A 565 41.31 -22.86 8.12
CA SER A 565 42.05 -21.64 7.77
C SER A 565 42.14 -21.42 6.26
N ALA A 566 42.29 -22.49 5.47
CA ALA A 566 42.31 -22.39 4.01
C ALA A 566 40.91 -22.07 3.45
N GLN A 567 39.86 -22.67 4.04
CA GLN A 567 38.47 -22.36 3.69
C GLN A 567 38.12 -20.90 4.04
N LEU A 568 38.54 -20.42 5.21
CA LEU A 568 38.33 -19.05 5.64
C LEU A 568 39.00 -18.05 4.68
N ARG A 569 40.25 -18.27 4.28
CA ARG A 569 40.93 -17.41 3.30
C ARG A 569 40.17 -17.33 1.96
N CYS A 570 39.67 -18.46 1.48
CA CYS A 570 38.84 -18.52 0.27
C CYS A 570 37.56 -17.68 0.43
N LEU A 571 36.86 -17.84 1.55
CA LEU A 571 35.63 -17.09 1.86
C LEU A 571 35.88 -15.58 2.02
N LEU A 572 36.96 -15.18 2.69
CA LEU A 572 37.34 -13.77 2.82
C LEU A 572 37.68 -13.13 1.48
N HIS A 573 38.35 -13.87 0.58
CA HIS A 573 38.61 -13.40 -0.78
C HIS A 573 37.31 -13.15 -1.55
N LEU A 574 36.33 -14.07 -1.45
CA LEU A 574 35.01 -13.91 -2.06
C LEU A 574 34.24 -12.71 -1.48
N LEU A 575 34.26 -12.52 -0.15
CA LEU A 575 33.61 -11.36 0.49
C LEU A 575 34.24 -10.03 0.07
N ALA A 576 35.56 -9.97 -0.04
CA ALA A 576 36.27 -8.80 -0.54
C ALA A 576 35.95 -8.53 -2.02
N ALA A 577 35.92 -9.58 -2.85
CA ALA A 577 35.52 -9.47 -4.26
C ALA A 577 34.06 -9.02 -4.43
N ALA A 578 33.17 -9.38 -3.49
CA ALA A 578 31.79 -8.91 -3.44
C ALA A 578 31.67 -7.46 -2.90
N GLY A 579 32.78 -6.87 -2.44
CA GLY A 579 32.79 -5.55 -1.80
C GLY A 579 32.00 -5.51 -0.49
N MET A 580 31.90 -6.64 0.21
CA MET A 580 31.25 -6.76 1.53
C MET A 580 32.22 -6.48 2.68
N ILE A 581 33.52 -6.68 2.44
CA ILE A 581 34.60 -6.30 3.36
C ILE A 581 35.71 -5.58 2.58
N PRO A 582 36.55 -4.78 3.27
CA PRO A 582 37.72 -4.16 2.68
C PRO A 582 38.71 -5.18 2.06
N GLN A 583 39.40 -4.79 0.98
CA GLN A 583 40.30 -5.69 0.23
C GLN A 583 41.53 -6.14 1.04
N ASP A 584 42.02 -5.31 1.95
CA ASP A 584 43.11 -5.62 2.87
C ASP A 584 42.73 -6.72 3.88
N MET A 585 41.44 -6.81 4.23
CA MET A 585 40.92 -7.85 5.13
C MET A 585 40.90 -9.24 4.49
N ALA A 586 41.05 -9.36 3.17
CA ALA A 586 41.12 -10.64 2.46
C ALA A 586 42.40 -11.45 2.78
N ARG A 587 43.44 -10.79 3.32
CA ARG A 587 44.75 -11.39 3.60
C ARG A 587 45.01 -11.64 5.09
N VAL A 588 44.02 -11.38 5.95
CA VAL A 588 44.18 -11.47 7.41
C VAL A 588 44.29 -12.93 7.85
N ASP A 589 45.21 -13.20 8.78
CA ASP A 589 45.42 -14.53 9.37
C ASP A 589 44.21 -15.04 10.17
N ALA A 590 44.15 -16.37 10.34
CA ALA A 590 43.03 -17.11 10.95
C ALA A 590 42.62 -16.66 12.36
N ASN A 591 43.40 -15.82 13.04
CA ASN A 591 43.07 -15.24 14.35
C ASN A 591 42.06 -14.09 14.30
N GLY A 592 41.55 -13.70 13.12
CA GLY A 592 40.34 -12.89 12.97
C GLY A 592 40.26 -11.70 13.94
N GLY A 593 41.16 -10.73 13.74
CA GLY A 593 41.27 -9.55 14.60
C GLY A 593 39.97 -8.76 14.71
N ARG A 594 39.87 -7.89 15.73
CA ARG A 594 38.67 -7.07 16.01
C ARG A 594 38.14 -6.36 14.75
N GLY A 595 39.03 -5.84 13.89
CA GLY A 595 38.67 -5.19 12.63
C GLY A 595 37.93 -6.08 11.63
N LEU A 596 38.31 -7.36 11.48
CA LEU A 596 37.59 -8.30 10.61
C LEU A 596 36.19 -8.59 11.16
N ARG A 597 36.06 -8.76 12.48
CA ARG A 597 34.76 -8.98 13.14
C ARG A 597 33.85 -7.76 13.02
N ASP A 598 34.41 -6.56 13.07
CA ASP A 598 33.69 -5.30 12.85
C ASP A 598 33.23 -5.17 11.39
N ALA A 599 34.10 -5.51 10.43
CA ALA A 599 33.75 -5.50 9.00
C ALA A 599 32.65 -6.52 8.67
N LEU A 600 32.73 -7.74 9.18
CA LEU A 600 31.67 -8.76 9.00
C LEU A 600 30.35 -8.35 9.65
N TYR A 601 30.41 -7.74 10.84
CA TYR A 601 29.22 -7.22 11.49
C TYR A 601 28.55 -6.12 10.64
N SER A 602 29.33 -5.16 10.12
CA SER A 602 28.83 -4.12 9.19
C SER A 602 28.25 -4.76 7.91
N ALA A 603 28.93 -5.76 7.34
CA ALA A 603 28.44 -6.50 6.17
C ALA A 603 27.07 -7.18 6.38
N VAL A 604 26.68 -7.48 7.63
CA VAL A 604 25.37 -8.06 7.94
C VAL A 604 24.31 -6.98 8.21
N VAL A 605 24.59 -6.03 9.12
CA VAL A 605 23.53 -5.17 9.71
C VAL A 605 23.51 -3.73 9.23
N ASP A 606 24.57 -3.24 8.58
CA ASP A 606 24.72 -1.81 8.26
C ASP A 606 23.84 -1.40 7.06
N PRO A 607 22.87 -0.50 7.23
CA PRO A 607 22.01 -0.06 6.12
C PRO A 607 22.71 0.87 5.12
N ASP A 608 23.76 1.58 5.53
CA ASP A 608 24.47 2.57 4.70
C ASP A 608 25.59 1.91 3.88
N HIS A 609 26.03 0.71 4.29
CA HIS A 609 26.95 -0.10 3.52
C HIS A 609 26.27 -0.67 2.25
N PRO A 610 26.69 -0.28 1.03
CA PRO A 610 25.93 -0.52 -0.22
C PRO A 610 25.80 -1.99 -0.65
N ASN A 611 26.69 -2.86 -0.15
CA ASN A 611 26.69 -4.30 -0.44
C ASN A 611 26.35 -5.17 0.78
N SER A 612 25.97 -4.57 1.91
CA SER A 612 25.61 -5.35 3.11
C SER A 612 24.36 -6.19 2.88
N LEU A 613 24.17 -7.23 3.69
CA LEU A 613 22.94 -8.01 3.69
C LEU A 613 21.71 -7.12 3.97
N ARG A 614 21.80 -6.21 4.94
CA ARG A 614 20.71 -5.24 5.24
C ARG A 614 20.34 -4.40 4.02
N SER A 615 21.30 -3.79 3.32
CA SER A 615 21.00 -2.96 2.15
C SER A 615 20.35 -3.77 1.01
N GLN A 616 20.73 -5.04 0.84
CA GLN A 616 20.11 -5.95 -0.11
C GLN A 616 18.67 -6.31 0.29
N VAL A 617 18.43 -6.61 1.56
CA VAL A 617 17.07 -6.86 2.09
C VAL A 617 16.18 -5.63 1.94
N VAL A 618 16.71 -4.42 2.11
CA VAL A 618 15.96 -3.18 1.86
C VAL A 618 15.54 -3.07 0.38
N ARG A 619 16.41 -3.46 -0.57
CA ARG A 619 16.08 -3.49 -2.01
C ARG A 619 15.04 -4.58 -2.34
N LEU A 620 15.16 -5.75 -1.72
CA LEU A 620 14.16 -6.83 -1.79
C LEU A 620 12.79 -6.32 -1.32
N HIS A 621 12.73 -5.74 -0.12
CA HIS A 621 11.50 -5.22 0.47
C HIS A 621 10.88 -4.12 -0.39
N ARG A 622 11.68 -3.16 -0.88
CA ARG A 622 11.21 -2.09 -1.77
C ARG A 622 10.60 -2.65 -3.06
N SER A 623 11.25 -3.63 -3.67
CA SER A 623 10.75 -4.28 -4.89
C SER A 623 9.44 -5.01 -4.61
N ALA A 624 9.37 -5.78 -3.53
CA ALA A 624 8.14 -6.46 -3.10
C ALA A 624 6.99 -5.48 -2.83
N TYR A 625 7.28 -4.35 -2.18
CA TYR A 625 6.28 -3.33 -1.85
C TYR A 625 5.69 -2.67 -3.11
N SER A 626 6.52 -2.47 -4.14
CA SER A 626 6.09 -1.89 -5.43
C SER A 626 5.13 -2.77 -6.24
N VAL A 627 5.13 -4.08 -5.96
CA VAL A 627 4.27 -5.10 -6.62
C VAL A 627 3.37 -5.81 -5.61
N ARG A 628 3.09 -5.17 -4.46
CA ARG A 628 2.34 -5.75 -3.35
C ARG A 628 0.97 -6.29 -3.77
N ASP A 629 0.31 -5.65 -4.72
CA ASP A 629 -0.98 -6.06 -5.29
C ASP A 629 -0.93 -7.45 -5.98
N ARG A 630 0.27 -7.93 -6.32
CA ARG A 630 0.51 -9.23 -6.97
C ARG A 630 1.07 -10.30 -6.04
N LEU A 631 1.38 -9.96 -4.80
CA LEU A 631 1.90 -10.92 -3.82
C LEU A 631 0.75 -11.51 -3.01
N SER A 632 0.83 -12.81 -2.72
CA SER A 632 -0.07 -13.42 -1.75
C SER A 632 0.18 -12.82 -0.36
N MET A 633 -0.81 -12.92 0.52
CA MET A 633 -0.67 -12.43 1.90
C MET A 633 0.48 -13.14 2.62
N ASP A 634 0.68 -14.43 2.36
CA ASP A 634 1.76 -15.22 2.97
C ASP A 634 3.13 -14.82 2.45
N MET A 635 3.26 -14.57 1.14
CA MET A 635 4.50 -14.06 0.55
C MET A 635 4.87 -12.70 1.16
N TRP A 636 3.88 -11.80 1.31
CA TRP A 636 4.10 -10.51 1.95
C TRP A 636 4.57 -10.66 3.40
N ARG A 637 3.95 -11.55 4.18
CA ARG A 637 4.36 -11.82 5.59
C ARG A 637 5.80 -12.30 5.70
N VAL A 638 6.24 -13.17 4.79
CA VAL A 638 7.62 -13.65 4.75
C VAL A 638 8.58 -12.50 4.42
N VAL A 639 8.28 -11.68 3.41
CA VAL A 639 9.09 -10.51 3.06
C VAL A 639 9.21 -9.53 4.24
N SER A 640 8.10 -9.19 4.90
CA SER A 640 8.13 -8.32 6.09
C SER A 640 8.88 -8.95 7.26
N THR A 641 8.90 -10.28 7.35
CA THR A 641 9.67 -11.00 8.38
C THR A 641 11.17 -10.92 8.10
N ILE A 642 11.60 -11.08 6.85
CA ILE A 642 12.99 -10.91 6.42
C ILE A 642 13.47 -9.49 6.71
N ASP A 643 12.67 -8.47 6.35
CA ASP A 643 13.03 -7.08 6.65
C ASP A 643 13.22 -6.86 8.16
N ARG A 644 12.25 -7.31 8.98
CA ARG A 644 12.32 -7.19 10.44
C ARG A 644 13.53 -7.92 11.03
N GLN A 645 13.82 -9.14 10.58
CA GLN A 645 14.97 -9.93 11.05
C GLN A 645 16.31 -9.28 10.69
N SER A 646 16.37 -8.56 9.58
CA SER A 646 17.58 -7.86 9.13
C SER A 646 17.83 -6.52 9.83
N LEU A 647 16.87 -5.98 10.59
CA LEU A 647 17.00 -4.67 11.24
C LEU A 647 18.23 -4.62 12.18
N PRO A 648 18.94 -3.47 12.22
CA PRO A 648 20.02 -3.25 13.17
C PRO A 648 19.52 -3.47 14.61
N PRO A 649 20.17 -4.37 15.38
CA PRO A 649 19.77 -4.63 16.75
C PRO A 649 20.17 -3.45 17.64
N LYS A 650 19.38 -3.19 18.71
CA LYS A 650 19.67 -2.11 19.69
C LYS A 650 21.00 -2.30 20.40
N GLN A 651 21.42 -3.55 20.56
CA GLN A 651 22.69 -3.94 21.16
C GLN A 651 23.44 -4.81 20.15
N ARG A 652 24.77 -4.67 20.14
CA ARG A 652 25.61 -5.46 19.25
C ARG A 652 25.48 -6.95 19.57
N LEU A 653 25.22 -7.76 18.55
CA LEU A 653 25.16 -9.21 18.68
C LEU A 653 26.56 -9.81 18.78
N ASP A 654 26.67 -10.89 19.53
CA ASP A 654 27.84 -11.76 19.48
C ASP A 654 27.83 -12.65 18.21
N ALA A 655 28.89 -13.44 18.04
CA ALA A 655 29.06 -14.31 16.88
C ALA A 655 27.94 -15.37 16.74
N ALA A 656 27.51 -15.96 17.86
CA ALA A 656 26.51 -17.02 17.88
C ALA A 656 25.11 -16.48 17.54
N ALA A 657 24.73 -15.35 18.13
CA ALA A 657 23.46 -14.68 17.81
C ALA A 657 23.43 -14.15 16.38
N LEU A 658 24.58 -13.72 15.83
CA LEU A 658 24.69 -13.32 14.42
C LEU A 658 24.49 -14.52 13.47
N LEU A 659 25.04 -15.69 13.80
CA LEU A 659 24.83 -16.93 13.05
C LEU A 659 23.36 -17.35 13.07
N LEU A 660 22.73 -17.42 14.24
CA LEU A 660 21.30 -17.77 14.39
C LEU A 660 20.40 -16.84 13.57
N ARG A 661 20.69 -15.53 13.58
CA ARG A 661 19.97 -14.56 12.77
C ARG A 661 20.11 -14.83 11.27
N MET A 662 21.30 -15.20 10.81
CA MET A 662 21.51 -15.57 9.41
C MET A 662 20.76 -16.87 9.04
N ASP A 663 20.67 -17.83 9.95
CA ASP A 663 19.88 -19.06 9.74
C ASP A 663 18.37 -18.79 9.66
N ASP A 664 17.85 -17.90 10.51
CA ASP A 664 16.46 -17.45 10.46
C ASP A 664 16.13 -16.73 9.13
N LEU A 665 17.05 -15.88 8.67
CA LEU A 665 16.95 -15.20 7.38
C LEU A 665 16.99 -16.19 6.22
N MET A 666 17.90 -17.17 6.28
CA MET A 666 18.01 -18.23 5.27
C MET A 666 16.72 -19.05 5.15
N THR A 667 16.11 -19.40 6.29
CA THR A 667 14.83 -20.11 6.36
C THR A 667 13.70 -19.29 5.73
N SER A 668 13.66 -17.99 6.03
CA SER A 668 12.65 -17.08 5.49
C SER A 668 12.82 -16.84 3.97
N LEU A 669 14.06 -16.73 3.48
CA LEU A 669 14.35 -16.66 2.04
C LEU A 669 13.96 -17.95 1.31
N ALA A 670 14.20 -19.12 1.92
CA ALA A 670 13.73 -20.39 1.38
C ALA A 670 12.19 -20.47 1.32
N ALA A 671 11.49 -19.87 2.28
CA ALA A 671 10.03 -19.79 2.27
C ALA A 671 9.50 -18.96 1.09
N ILE A 672 10.17 -17.89 0.67
CA ILE A 672 9.84 -17.16 -0.58
C ILE A 672 9.84 -18.11 -1.77
N ALA A 673 10.87 -18.95 -1.88
CA ALA A 673 11.00 -19.90 -2.97
C ALA A 673 9.87 -20.94 -3.01
N GLY A 674 9.46 -21.45 -1.83
CA GLY A 674 8.34 -22.38 -1.72
C GLY A 674 7.00 -21.72 -2.06
N LEU A 675 6.73 -20.55 -1.50
CA LEU A 675 5.48 -19.80 -1.74
C LEU A 675 5.34 -19.36 -3.19
N GLU A 676 6.44 -18.99 -3.85
CA GLU A 676 6.45 -18.71 -5.29
C GLU A 676 5.92 -19.90 -6.11
N GLN A 677 6.37 -21.11 -5.79
CA GLN A 677 5.99 -22.32 -6.53
C GLN A 677 4.56 -22.78 -6.22
N GLU A 678 4.08 -22.59 -4.99
CA GLU A 678 2.78 -23.09 -4.56
C GLU A 678 1.64 -22.06 -4.67
N SER A 679 1.93 -20.76 -4.53
CA SER A 679 0.90 -19.71 -4.37
C SER A 679 0.66 -18.86 -5.62
N MET A 680 1.55 -18.87 -6.61
CA MET A 680 1.41 -18.04 -7.81
C MET A 680 0.84 -18.84 -8.99
N THR A 681 -0.15 -18.26 -9.67
CA THR A 681 -0.63 -18.80 -10.95
C THR A 681 0.51 -18.79 -11.98
N ARG A 682 0.62 -19.85 -12.79
CA ARG A 682 1.71 -20.06 -13.78
C ARG A 682 1.61 -19.17 -15.02
N GLY A 683 1.40 -17.87 -14.81
CA GLY A 683 1.38 -16.81 -15.83
C GLY A 683 2.70 -16.03 -15.91
N PRO A 684 2.73 -14.93 -16.70
CA PRO A 684 3.94 -14.13 -16.92
C PRO A 684 4.56 -13.58 -15.63
N GLY A 685 3.76 -13.16 -14.66
CA GLY A 685 4.26 -12.60 -13.40
C GLY A 685 5.13 -13.59 -12.61
N TRP A 686 4.69 -14.84 -12.49
CA TRP A 686 5.48 -15.92 -11.91
C TRP A 686 6.76 -16.17 -12.73
N ARG A 687 6.66 -16.20 -14.06
CA ARG A 687 7.80 -16.43 -14.94
C ARG A 687 8.87 -15.35 -14.80
N PHE A 688 8.51 -14.07 -14.75
CA PHE A 688 9.49 -12.99 -14.57
C PHE A 688 10.20 -13.06 -13.23
N LEU A 689 9.47 -13.38 -12.16
CA LEU A 689 10.07 -13.59 -10.84
C LEU A 689 11.10 -14.73 -10.90
N ASP A 690 10.72 -15.91 -11.39
CA ASP A 690 11.65 -17.05 -11.44
C ASP A 690 12.80 -16.81 -12.42
N VAL A 691 12.57 -16.17 -13.57
CA VAL A 691 13.63 -15.75 -14.50
C VAL A 691 14.65 -14.86 -13.81
N GLY A 692 14.21 -13.87 -13.03
CA GLY A 692 15.10 -13.04 -12.21
C GLY A 692 15.97 -13.89 -11.29
N ARG A 693 15.36 -14.85 -10.57
CA ARG A 693 16.10 -15.78 -9.70
C ARG A 693 17.12 -16.62 -10.47
N ARG A 694 16.71 -17.23 -11.58
CA ARG A 694 17.59 -18.11 -12.39
C ARG A 694 18.77 -17.34 -12.99
N ILE A 695 18.56 -16.10 -13.48
CA ILE A 695 19.64 -15.24 -13.95
C ILE A 695 20.62 -14.93 -12.81
N GLU A 696 20.12 -14.47 -11.67
CA GLU A 696 20.99 -14.10 -10.54
C GLU A 696 21.80 -15.31 -10.04
N ARG A 697 21.16 -16.48 -9.94
CA ARG A 697 21.84 -17.71 -9.54
C ARG A 697 22.89 -18.16 -10.56
N ALA A 698 22.59 -18.09 -11.86
CA ALA A 698 23.54 -18.41 -12.92
C ALA A 698 24.77 -17.49 -12.84
N LEU A 699 24.56 -16.19 -12.69
CA LEU A 699 25.63 -15.21 -12.52
C LEU A 699 26.44 -15.46 -11.24
N HIS A 700 25.78 -15.79 -10.14
CA HIS A 700 26.45 -16.07 -8.87
C HIS A 700 27.36 -17.29 -8.93
N ILE A 701 26.93 -18.38 -9.58
CA ILE A 701 27.77 -19.59 -9.77
C ILE A 701 29.02 -19.24 -10.59
N VAL A 702 28.85 -18.55 -11.72
CA VAL A 702 29.99 -18.13 -12.57
C VAL A 702 30.92 -17.18 -11.79
N TRP A 703 30.36 -16.25 -11.02
CA TRP A 703 31.12 -15.31 -10.19
C TRP A 703 31.94 -16.03 -9.11
N ILE A 704 31.36 -16.95 -8.34
CA ILE A 704 32.09 -17.72 -7.32
C ILE A 704 33.22 -18.52 -7.98
N MET A 705 32.93 -19.23 -9.08
CA MET A 705 33.92 -20.07 -9.76
C MET A 705 35.13 -19.26 -10.24
N ARG A 706 34.89 -18.05 -10.78
CA ARG A 706 35.96 -17.12 -11.17
C ARG A 706 36.68 -16.55 -9.95
N GLY A 707 35.94 -16.17 -8.90
CA GLY A 707 36.50 -15.62 -7.66
C GLY A 707 37.45 -16.58 -6.95
N VAL A 708 37.14 -17.88 -6.93
CA VAL A 708 38.05 -18.89 -6.37
C VAL A 708 39.14 -19.35 -7.33
N ARG A 709 39.19 -18.77 -8.55
CA ARG A 709 40.13 -19.13 -9.62
C ARG A 709 40.13 -20.63 -9.93
N ILE A 710 38.94 -21.25 -10.04
CA ILE A 710 38.78 -22.71 -10.19
C ILE A 710 39.54 -23.30 -11.38
N ALA A 711 39.79 -22.50 -12.43
CA ALA A 711 40.58 -22.91 -13.59
C ALA A 711 42.05 -23.19 -13.24
N GLU A 712 42.60 -22.50 -12.26
CA GLU A 712 44.01 -22.57 -11.88
C GLU A 712 44.23 -23.43 -10.62
N LEU A 713 43.18 -24.08 -10.12
CA LEU A 713 43.19 -24.76 -8.82
C LEU A 713 44.22 -25.89 -8.77
N ASP A 714 44.44 -26.63 -9.86
CA ASP A 714 45.41 -27.73 -9.93
C ASP A 714 46.86 -27.27 -9.70
N ARG A 715 47.15 -25.96 -9.80
CA ARG A 715 48.47 -25.38 -9.53
C ARG A 715 48.70 -25.05 -8.05
N GLN A 716 47.68 -25.18 -7.21
CA GLN A 716 47.73 -24.89 -5.78
C GLN A 716 48.00 -26.16 -4.97
N ASP A 717 48.40 -26.01 -3.71
CA ASP A 717 48.61 -27.13 -2.79
C ASP A 717 47.31 -27.94 -2.58
N GLU A 718 47.43 -29.26 -2.43
CA GLU A 718 46.29 -30.19 -2.27
C GLU A 718 45.34 -29.77 -1.13
N SER A 719 45.88 -29.22 -0.04
CA SER A 719 45.09 -28.70 1.09
C SER A 719 44.20 -27.51 0.70
N VAL A 720 44.71 -26.60 -0.14
CA VAL A 720 43.98 -25.44 -0.67
C VAL A 720 42.95 -25.88 -1.71
N GLN A 721 43.30 -26.88 -2.54
CA GLN A 721 42.37 -27.46 -3.50
C GLN A 721 41.14 -28.05 -2.79
N SER A 722 41.37 -28.95 -1.84
CA SER A 722 40.31 -29.61 -1.07
C SER A 722 39.45 -28.62 -0.29
N ALA A 723 40.07 -27.61 0.33
CA ALA A 723 39.36 -26.54 1.04
C ALA A 723 38.46 -25.72 0.09
N THR A 724 38.99 -25.32 -1.07
CA THR A 724 38.25 -24.54 -2.06
C THR A 724 37.07 -25.31 -2.63
N LEU A 725 37.27 -26.58 -2.99
CA LEU A 725 36.20 -27.44 -3.51
C LEU A 725 35.11 -27.70 -2.45
N SER A 726 35.49 -27.84 -1.18
CA SER A 726 34.54 -27.97 -0.07
C SER A 726 33.70 -26.70 0.08
N VAL A 727 34.31 -25.51 0.01
CA VAL A 727 33.59 -24.22 0.03
C VAL A 727 32.64 -24.11 -1.15
N LEU A 728 33.05 -24.50 -2.37
CA LEU A 728 32.18 -24.50 -3.54
C LEU A 728 30.96 -25.40 -3.37
N LEU A 729 31.14 -26.61 -2.83
CA LEU A 729 30.05 -27.54 -2.57
C LEU A 729 29.09 -27.03 -1.48
N GLU A 730 29.61 -26.35 -0.45
CA GLU A 730 28.80 -25.73 0.61
C GLU A 730 27.97 -24.56 0.05
N LEU A 731 28.60 -23.61 -0.66
CA LEU A 731 27.89 -22.48 -1.27
C LEU A 731 26.89 -22.93 -2.36
N GLY A 732 27.20 -24.04 -3.04
CA GLY A 732 26.35 -24.68 -4.05
C GLY A 732 25.30 -25.67 -3.49
N GLU A 733 25.15 -25.80 -2.17
CA GLU A 733 24.20 -26.73 -1.51
C GLU A 733 24.26 -28.17 -2.05
N SER A 734 25.46 -28.61 -2.42
CA SER A 734 25.67 -29.88 -3.11
C SER A 734 26.55 -30.84 -2.32
N VAL A 735 26.84 -30.54 -1.04
CA VAL A 735 27.68 -31.38 -0.16
C VAL A 735 27.11 -32.80 -0.03
N MET A 736 25.82 -32.92 0.29
CA MET A 736 25.18 -34.24 0.47
C MET A 736 25.06 -35.00 -0.85
N THR A 737 24.66 -34.32 -1.93
CA THR A 737 24.60 -34.90 -3.28
C THR A 737 25.96 -35.42 -3.72
N TYR A 738 27.02 -34.63 -3.52
CA TYR A 738 28.38 -35.03 -3.83
C TYR A 738 28.82 -36.27 -3.04
N ARG A 739 28.62 -36.26 -1.71
CA ARG A 739 28.97 -37.38 -0.83
C ARG A 739 28.24 -38.66 -1.23
N SER A 740 26.96 -38.57 -1.60
CA SER A 740 26.17 -39.72 -2.03
C SER A 740 26.63 -40.32 -3.36
N ARG A 741 27.12 -39.49 -4.29
CA ARG A 741 27.45 -39.89 -5.66
C ARG A 741 28.88 -40.33 -5.85
N TYR A 742 29.83 -39.69 -5.16
CA TYR A 742 31.26 -39.87 -5.44
C TYR A 742 32.01 -40.63 -4.34
N LEU A 743 31.46 -40.79 -3.12
CA LEU A 743 31.95 -41.62 -1.98
C LEU A 743 33.43 -41.46 -1.55
N THR A 744 34.24 -40.69 -2.27
CA THR A 744 35.69 -40.51 -2.10
C THR A 744 36.04 -39.07 -1.70
N SER A 745 37.34 -38.76 -1.61
CA SER A 745 37.86 -37.40 -1.43
C SER A 745 37.32 -36.43 -2.49
N VAL A 746 37.20 -35.15 -2.13
CA VAL A 746 36.64 -34.11 -3.00
C VAL A 746 37.62 -33.79 -4.12
N GLN A 747 37.20 -34.04 -5.37
CA GLN A 747 37.98 -33.83 -6.59
C GLN A 747 37.35 -32.76 -7.47
N ARG A 748 38.20 -32.02 -8.21
CA ARG A 748 37.80 -30.88 -9.05
C ARG A 748 36.81 -31.26 -10.14
N THR A 749 37.10 -32.30 -10.93
CA THR A 749 36.26 -32.68 -12.08
C THR A 749 34.83 -33.05 -11.66
N PRO A 750 34.60 -33.92 -10.66
CA PRO A 750 33.25 -34.20 -10.16
C PRO A 750 32.52 -32.97 -9.61
N VAL A 751 33.22 -32.01 -9.00
CA VAL A 751 32.62 -30.75 -8.53
C VAL A 751 32.17 -29.88 -9.71
N LEU A 752 32.99 -29.77 -10.76
CA LEU A 752 32.64 -29.04 -11.97
C LEU A 752 31.46 -29.70 -12.69
N GLU A 753 31.44 -31.02 -12.80
CA GLU A 753 30.30 -31.74 -13.38
C GLU A 753 29.03 -31.49 -12.58
N LEU A 754 29.09 -31.57 -11.25
CA LEU A 754 27.92 -31.39 -10.38
C LEU A 754 27.38 -29.95 -10.33
N LEU A 755 28.26 -28.95 -10.35
CA LEU A 755 27.88 -27.53 -10.19
C LEU A 755 27.72 -26.78 -11.51
N LEU A 756 28.34 -27.23 -12.60
CA LEU A 756 28.25 -26.56 -13.90
C LEU A 756 27.41 -27.35 -14.92
N ALA A 757 27.61 -28.66 -15.04
CA ALA A 757 27.08 -29.44 -16.16
C ALA A 757 25.79 -30.25 -15.84
N ASP A 758 25.51 -30.52 -14.57
CA ASP A 758 24.40 -31.40 -14.18
C ASP A 758 23.02 -30.71 -14.34
N GLU A 759 22.29 -31.05 -15.40
CA GLU A 759 20.92 -30.55 -15.64
C GLU A 759 19.87 -31.09 -14.64
N THR A 760 20.21 -32.05 -13.77
CA THR A 760 19.31 -32.59 -12.74
C THR A 760 19.46 -31.90 -11.39
N ASN A 761 20.59 -31.21 -11.16
CA ASN A 761 20.85 -30.50 -9.92
C ASN A 761 20.24 -29.08 -9.98
N PRO A 762 19.24 -28.72 -9.13
CA PRO A 762 18.61 -27.40 -9.13
C PRO A 762 19.54 -26.23 -8.81
N ARG A 763 20.76 -26.51 -8.33
CA ARG A 763 21.80 -25.51 -8.04
C ARG A 763 22.86 -25.42 -9.14
N ALA A 764 22.87 -26.32 -10.11
CA ALA A 764 23.86 -26.28 -11.18
C ALA A 764 23.57 -25.20 -12.21
N LEU A 765 24.61 -24.71 -12.87
CA LEU A 765 24.50 -23.71 -13.93
C LEU A 765 23.66 -24.23 -15.11
N ALA A 766 23.91 -25.46 -15.58
CA ALA A 766 23.14 -26.06 -16.67
C ALA A 766 21.63 -26.13 -16.37
N PHE A 767 21.24 -26.46 -15.14
CA PHE A 767 19.83 -26.42 -14.72
C PHE A 767 19.25 -25.00 -14.81
N GLN A 768 19.99 -23.97 -14.35
CA GLN A 768 19.49 -22.59 -14.41
C GLN A 768 19.24 -22.17 -15.86
N LEU A 769 20.17 -22.48 -16.76
CA LEU A 769 20.03 -22.16 -18.18
C LEU A 769 18.88 -22.93 -18.84
N ALA A 770 18.71 -24.22 -18.52
CA ALA A 770 17.57 -25.00 -19.00
C ALA A 770 16.23 -24.47 -18.50
N ALA A 771 16.15 -24.01 -17.25
CA ALA A 771 14.97 -23.34 -16.72
C ALA A 771 14.71 -22.02 -17.44
N LEU A 772 15.73 -21.17 -17.59
CA LEU A 772 15.63 -19.88 -18.30
C LEU A 772 15.07 -20.05 -19.71
N GLU A 773 15.59 -21.01 -20.48
CA GLU A 773 15.10 -21.31 -21.82
C GLU A 773 13.59 -21.63 -21.83
N ARG A 774 13.14 -22.50 -20.91
CA ARG A 774 11.71 -22.84 -20.77
C ARG A 774 10.84 -21.64 -20.38
N HIS A 775 11.33 -20.77 -19.50
CA HIS A 775 10.55 -19.58 -19.10
C HIS A 775 10.46 -18.56 -20.22
N ILE A 776 11.59 -18.23 -20.85
CA ILE A 776 11.68 -17.21 -21.91
C ILE A 776 10.88 -17.66 -23.14
N SER A 777 10.96 -18.94 -23.52
CA SER A 777 10.20 -19.50 -24.66
C SER A 777 8.67 -19.44 -24.48
N ALA A 778 8.20 -19.30 -23.23
CA ALA A 778 6.79 -19.24 -22.90
C ALA A 778 6.29 -17.82 -22.59
N LEU A 779 7.14 -16.80 -22.74
CA LEU A 779 6.73 -15.40 -22.66
C LEU A 779 6.00 -14.99 -23.96
N PRO A 780 5.11 -13.99 -23.90
CA PRO A 780 4.40 -13.51 -25.08
C PRO A 780 5.37 -13.03 -26.16
N ASN A 781 5.28 -13.55 -27.38
CA ASN A 781 6.15 -13.12 -28.46
C ASN A 781 5.68 -11.77 -29.03
N LEU A 782 6.29 -10.69 -28.57
CA LEU A 782 6.05 -9.33 -29.06
C LEU A 782 6.68 -9.06 -30.46
N GLY A 783 7.50 -9.99 -30.96
CA GLY A 783 8.33 -9.82 -32.17
C GLY A 783 7.75 -10.41 -33.45
N ALA A 784 6.49 -10.87 -33.47
CA ALA A 784 5.83 -11.34 -34.70
C ALA A 784 5.50 -10.16 -35.63
N GLY A 785 6.53 -9.54 -36.22
CA GLY A 785 6.40 -8.44 -37.20
C GLY A 785 7.41 -7.30 -37.10
N SER A 786 8.29 -7.25 -36.08
CA SER A 786 9.32 -6.20 -35.96
C SER A 786 10.70 -6.67 -36.43
N THR A 787 11.56 -5.75 -36.86
CA THR A 787 12.91 -6.05 -37.37
C THR A 787 13.91 -6.52 -36.31
N SER A 788 13.54 -6.49 -35.02
CA SER A 788 14.39 -6.95 -33.91
C SER A 788 13.58 -7.86 -32.99
N ASP A 789 14.07 -9.07 -32.74
CA ASP A 789 13.51 -10.00 -31.74
C ASP A 789 14.43 -10.09 -30.51
N PRO A 790 14.25 -9.22 -29.49
CA PRO A 790 15.08 -9.27 -28.29
C PRO A 790 14.86 -10.56 -27.48
N THR A 791 13.66 -11.17 -27.55
CA THR A 791 13.38 -12.45 -26.87
C THR A 791 14.22 -13.56 -27.50
N GLY A 792 14.31 -13.59 -28.83
CA GLY A 792 15.20 -14.47 -29.59
C GLY A 792 16.68 -14.26 -29.23
N GLY A 793 17.12 -13.01 -29.06
CA GLY A 793 18.47 -12.68 -28.59
C GLY A 793 18.79 -13.28 -27.21
N ALA A 794 17.86 -13.14 -26.26
CA ALA A 794 18.00 -13.75 -24.93
C ALA A 794 18.07 -15.29 -25.00
N LEU A 795 17.21 -15.92 -25.82
CA LEU A 795 17.21 -17.38 -26.03
C LEU A 795 18.52 -17.86 -26.66
N ALA A 796 19.08 -17.12 -27.61
CA ALA A 796 20.33 -17.47 -28.26
C ALA A 796 21.50 -17.53 -27.27
N ILE A 797 21.61 -16.56 -26.36
CA ILE A 797 22.63 -16.56 -25.30
C ILE A 797 22.46 -17.78 -24.37
N VAL A 798 21.24 -18.05 -23.92
CA VAL A 798 20.95 -19.17 -23.03
C VAL A 798 21.28 -20.51 -23.71
N ALA A 799 20.86 -20.69 -24.96
CA ALA A 799 21.12 -21.89 -25.74
C ALA A 799 22.63 -22.09 -26.00
N ALA A 800 23.36 -21.02 -26.32
CA ALA A 800 24.81 -21.06 -26.48
C ALA A 800 25.51 -21.50 -25.18
N GLY A 801 25.11 -20.92 -24.04
CA GLY A 801 25.65 -21.30 -22.73
C GLY A 801 25.42 -22.78 -22.40
N ARG A 802 24.20 -23.29 -22.64
CA ARG A 802 23.90 -24.74 -22.48
C ARG A 802 24.77 -25.61 -23.39
N SER A 803 24.92 -25.22 -24.65
CA SER A 803 25.73 -25.95 -25.64
C SER A 803 27.19 -26.05 -25.20
N VAL A 804 27.75 -24.97 -24.64
CA VAL A 804 29.13 -24.97 -24.12
C VAL A 804 29.26 -25.89 -22.89
N LEU A 805 28.31 -25.86 -21.95
CA LEU A 805 28.37 -26.70 -20.74
C LEU A 805 28.18 -28.20 -21.02
N ARG A 806 27.47 -28.58 -22.08
CA ARG A 806 27.33 -29.98 -22.51
C ARG A 806 28.61 -30.56 -23.12
N LYS A 807 29.51 -29.72 -23.63
CA LYS A 807 30.78 -30.18 -24.21
C LYS A 807 31.76 -30.49 -23.08
N SER A 808 32.00 -31.77 -22.81
CA SER A 808 32.94 -32.19 -21.76
C SER A 808 34.33 -31.59 -21.92
N ALA A 809 34.78 -31.33 -23.16
CA ALA A 809 36.07 -30.68 -23.43
C ALA A 809 36.18 -29.27 -22.83
N SER A 810 35.08 -28.51 -22.76
CA SER A 810 35.05 -27.13 -22.24
C SER A 810 35.29 -27.04 -20.74
N LEU A 811 35.13 -28.15 -20.00
CA LEU A 811 35.32 -28.22 -18.56
C LEU A 811 36.60 -28.97 -18.15
N ARG A 812 37.31 -29.60 -19.10
CA ARG A 812 38.45 -30.48 -18.83
C ARG A 812 39.78 -29.76 -18.66
N THR A 813 40.08 -28.76 -19.51
CA THR A 813 41.35 -28.03 -19.43
C THR A 813 41.17 -26.70 -18.71
N SER A 814 42.20 -26.25 -18.00
CA SER A 814 42.20 -24.97 -17.30
C SER A 814 41.92 -23.79 -18.22
N GLU A 815 42.53 -23.76 -19.41
CA GLU A 815 42.34 -22.69 -20.40
C GLU A 815 40.92 -22.68 -20.98
N ALA A 816 40.37 -23.84 -21.31
CA ALA A 816 39.00 -23.94 -21.82
C ALA A 816 37.96 -23.56 -20.75
N LEU A 817 38.19 -23.96 -19.48
CA LEU A 817 37.31 -23.59 -18.37
C LEU A 817 37.36 -22.08 -18.11
N HIS A 818 38.55 -21.49 -18.11
CA HIS A 818 38.72 -20.04 -17.93
C HIS A 818 37.98 -19.26 -19.02
N THR A 819 38.21 -19.62 -20.29
CA THR A 819 37.55 -19.01 -21.45
C THR A 819 36.02 -19.16 -21.38
N THR A 820 35.54 -20.34 -20.97
CA THR A 820 34.12 -20.63 -20.81
C THR A 820 33.49 -19.75 -19.73
N LEU A 821 34.11 -19.67 -18.55
CA LEU A 821 33.61 -18.86 -17.44
C LEU A 821 33.63 -17.36 -17.75
N ASP A 822 34.66 -16.87 -18.44
CA ASP A 822 34.74 -15.46 -18.87
C ASP A 822 33.69 -15.12 -19.93
N THR A 823 33.50 -16.01 -20.92
CA THR A 823 32.45 -15.83 -21.94
C THR A 823 31.07 -15.78 -21.29
N LEU A 824 30.78 -16.69 -20.37
CA LEU A 824 29.50 -16.71 -19.64
C LEU A 824 29.34 -15.47 -18.74
N ALA A 825 30.41 -15.03 -18.08
CA ALA A 825 30.38 -13.82 -17.25
C ALA A 825 30.07 -12.55 -18.08
N MET A 826 30.55 -12.49 -19.32
CA MET A 826 30.30 -11.38 -20.23
C MET A 826 28.91 -11.42 -20.88
N THR A 827 28.43 -12.61 -21.26
CA THR A 827 27.21 -12.76 -22.07
C THR A 827 25.93 -12.94 -21.24
N LEU A 828 25.96 -13.62 -20.09
CA LEU A 828 24.76 -13.83 -19.27
C LEU A 828 24.08 -12.53 -18.80
N PRO A 829 24.80 -11.45 -18.45
CA PRO A 829 24.16 -10.17 -18.13
C PRO A 829 23.25 -9.65 -19.26
N ASP A 830 23.60 -9.91 -20.53
CA ASP A 830 22.82 -9.42 -21.68
C ASP A 830 21.45 -10.07 -21.80
N VAL A 831 21.24 -11.26 -21.23
CA VAL A 831 19.89 -11.86 -21.12
C VAL A 831 18.95 -10.90 -20.39
N SER A 832 19.44 -10.26 -19.31
CA SER A 832 18.67 -9.26 -18.57
C SER A 832 18.38 -8.02 -19.43
N ASN A 833 19.36 -7.57 -20.22
CA ASN A 833 19.22 -6.40 -21.08
C ASN A 833 18.18 -6.66 -22.18
N PHE A 834 18.27 -7.79 -22.86
CA PHE A 834 17.30 -8.19 -23.89
C PHE A 834 15.87 -8.29 -23.35
N LEU A 835 15.68 -8.89 -22.18
CA LEU A 835 14.36 -8.97 -21.55
C LEU A 835 13.83 -7.58 -21.15
N ALA A 836 14.69 -6.70 -20.63
CA ALA A 836 14.30 -5.33 -20.33
C ALA A 836 13.89 -4.56 -21.60
N HIS A 837 14.61 -4.74 -22.69
CA HIS A 837 14.26 -4.15 -23.98
C HIS A 837 12.96 -4.70 -24.56
N ALA A 838 12.70 -6.01 -24.46
CA ALA A 838 11.48 -6.61 -24.98
C ALA A 838 10.22 -6.22 -24.17
N TYR A 839 10.30 -6.22 -22.84
CA TYR A 839 9.10 -6.24 -22.00
C TYR A 839 8.95 -5.03 -21.08
N PHE A 840 10.05 -4.35 -20.71
CA PHE A 840 10.01 -3.24 -19.75
C PHE A 840 10.09 -1.87 -20.45
N SER A 841 10.77 -1.81 -21.60
CA SER A 841 10.90 -0.61 -22.42
C SER A 841 10.00 -0.66 -23.65
N HIS A 842 8.96 0.19 -23.70
CA HIS A 842 8.11 0.36 -24.89
C HIS A 842 8.72 1.31 -25.94
N ALA A 843 10.03 1.59 -25.86
CA ALA A 843 10.71 2.54 -26.76
C ALA A 843 10.75 2.09 -28.23
N PHE A 844 10.62 0.79 -28.49
CA PHE A 844 10.70 0.17 -29.83
C PHE A 844 9.37 -0.35 -30.38
N ALA A 845 8.22 0.03 -29.79
CA ALA A 845 6.94 -0.05 -30.49
C ALA A 845 6.86 1.03 -31.60
N ARG A 846 7.90 1.06 -32.46
CA ARG A 846 8.09 1.94 -33.59
C ARG A 846 7.74 1.16 -34.86
N SER A 847 6.91 1.80 -35.68
CA SER A 847 6.59 1.48 -37.08
C SER A 847 5.99 0.10 -37.34
N ALA A 848 4.66 0.02 -37.23
CA ALA A 848 3.83 -0.61 -38.25
C ALA A 848 2.84 0.44 -38.75
#